data_AF-A0A251X6I2-F1
#
_entry.id   AF-A0A251X6I2-F1
#
_cell.length_a   1.000
_cell.length_b   1.000
_cell.length_c   1.000
_cell.angle_alpha   90.00
_cell.angle_beta   90.00
_cell.angle_gamma   90.00
#
_symmetry.space_group_name_H-M   'P 1'
#
loop_
_entity.id
_entity.type
_entity.pdbx_description
1 polymer ?
#
loop_
_entity_poly.entity_id
_entity_poly.type
_entity_poly.pdbx_seq_one_letter_code
_entity_poly.pdbx_strand_id
1 'polypeptide(L)'
;MNTLNWKSYLGKDGLFIKAFKPLREQLNRQANELGIENLNWLIKSGKGGDVPYLYYHDISLYRHCMDVATVAFMLFVHAWQNNKAPHPEQSNQFVAPDDEATAEQLVRTLFAIAFMHDADKYVGAELSSSPNERQLQQLHADLAIEQWANLSLPLSLTLVSMVETTRGKGTAIMTGVRPTLNQYFLGELVGWSDGIVSAGSELGYAAIVESYNKHLAAFSKNYGIPITSLKLVSFQYDPVILAELQDVFIKHFYDHNYFPLVCILEGRILKVSLPENYPLLDVFDELRDRLSFQFPTMDRIQNTGEVVLSYVKTPAHLIKAVGDFKQAKAKSYTGLLSIKSVDKATVKTLINRWINEYDLVAAQESEGAFIQTILPSQQEHEIELYALVISAALRGIDPKTSFSEKLLNQRTQQLLQNYPEIAVKLQEELGGIELSDLQKDTQQAVLAMLASELIDDQDDLEAMIAVCQGDFPVDEATDEGINTIITQLTAQCGLAQPADNEWLYATAPKAGTCVICSAPADTEISQKLKTNIKTSAFYNGIGHRKSIWSQAGINYLCPACIKQQELTQQRYPKLSGKPLLVATPFRGLISANLEEVGVESVLSSYDVHKNWQYFLPWNMDLNHRYPLSLEEEQSEFQEQVKALYRWAKFALITGNATHLFIAAQRDCKATLLFEQMPPLINTLLLDLVVKTEDIAALPAEVKAKLQQRQLLDKLTRQLPYEQNTWRRNRLIAVVERLKLFVDLLGFHEGFQALSAMTEYGWWPVAWLAQREPDSSLKKKSLKFMLDIAQEQYPMTNSTLTTLAESAAAIQRYPGWEASNSDKRFCLTLALEQYEIGVNHQLDKETIVAAIAGVLADTLLRREMHTGGNSQFPARCQAFGEIFYDFVTQFSMQKVIDPRFQRFLLAAYAHLFMQTSLAHSKANKEKYANSQAELISTEN
;
A
#
# COMPACT_ATOMS: atom_id res chain seq x y z
N MET A 1 12.62 26.87 25.99
CA MET A 1 13.00 25.78 25.07
C MET A 1 11.72 25.34 24.41
N ASN A 2 11.54 25.56 23.10
CA ASN A 2 10.36 25.04 22.41
C ASN A 2 10.49 23.51 22.39
N THR A 3 9.52 22.83 22.99
CA THR A 3 9.44 21.38 23.02
C THR A 3 9.09 20.91 21.61
N LEU A 4 10.05 20.26 20.96
CA LEU A 4 9.87 19.65 19.65
C LEU A 4 8.63 18.75 19.70
N ASN A 5 7.62 19.04 18.86
CA ASN A 5 6.35 18.34 18.84
C ASN A 5 6.09 17.69 17.47
N TRP A 6 6.40 16.39 17.33
CA TRP A 6 6.23 15.69 16.04
C TRP A 6 4.77 15.64 15.58
N LYS A 7 3.81 15.61 16.51
CA LYS A 7 2.38 15.64 16.17
C LYS A 7 2.01 16.92 15.42
N SER A 8 2.61 18.06 15.80
CA SER A 8 2.40 19.34 15.11
C SER A 8 3.04 19.40 13.72
N TYR A 9 4.18 18.75 13.51
CA TYR A 9 4.91 18.80 12.23
C TYR A 9 4.42 17.78 11.20
N LEU A 10 3.96 16.62 11.66
CA LEU A 10 3.53 15.50 10.82
C LEU A 10 2.01 15.36 10.76
N GLY A 11 1.23 16.09 11.57
CA GLY A 11 -0.23 16.07 11.53
C GLY A 11 -0.81 16.64 10.23
N LYS A 12 -2.14 16.56 10.07
CA LYS A 12 -2.89 16.95 8.86
C LYS A 12 -2.54 18.35 8.30
N ASP A 13 -2.27 19.30 9.18
CA ASP A 13 -1.89 20.69 8.84
C ASP A 13 -0.44 21.01 9.24
N GLY A 14 0.37 19.98 9.45
CA GLY A 14 1.76 20.10 9.86
C GLY A 14 2.68 20.54 8.74
N LEU A 15 3.85 21.03 9.13
CA LEU A 15 4.89 21.56 8.25
C LEU A 15 5.23 20.60 7.08
N PHE A 16 5.32 19.31 7.36
CA PHE A 16 5.63 18.30 6.34
C PHE A 16 4.57 18.27 5.23
N ILE A 17 3.30 18.21 5.61
CA ILE A 17 2.18 18.10 4.67
C ILE A 17 2.03 19.40 3.88
N LYS A 18 2.13 20.56 4.54
CA LYS A 18 2.10 21.88 3.89
C LYS A 18 3.19 22.01 2.82
N ALA A 19 4.43 21.66 3.17
CA ALA A 19 5.56 21.73 2.25
C ALA A 19 5.51 20.68 1.12
N PHE A 20 4.95 19.49 1.37
CA PHE A 20 4.81 18.44 0.36
C PHE A 20 3.63 18.67 -0.61
N LYS A 21 2.60 19.42 -0.18
CA LYS A 21 1.36 19.61 -0.94
C LYS A 21 1.56 20.06 -2.40
N PRO A 22 2.43 21.04 -2.73
CA PRO A 22 2.64 21.43 -4.12
C PRO A 22 3.19 20.29 -4.97
N LEU A 23 4.17 19.54 -4.47
CA LEU A 23 4.72 18.36 -5.16
C LEU A 23 3.65 17.29 -5.36
N ARG A 24 2.82 17.02 -4.33
CA ARG A 24 1.69 16.08 -4.43
C ARG A 24 0.70 16.49 -5.53
N GLU A 25 0.37 17.77 -5.64
CA GLU A 25 -0.52 18.29 -6.68
C GLU A 25 0.07 18.06 -8.08
N GLN A 26 1.38 18.26 -8.25
CA GLN A 26 2.07 17.97 -9.51
C GLN A 26 2.08 16.48 -9.85
N LEU A 27 2.37 15.61 -8.87
CA LEU A 27 2.33 14.16 -9.05
C LEU A 27 0.92 13.66 -9.40
N ASN A 28 -0.12 14.21 -8.76
CA ASN A 28 -1.52 13.90 -9.10
C ASN A 28 -1.88 14.37 -10.50
N ARG A 29 -1.41 15.55 -10.93
CA ARG A 29 -1.61 16.06 -12.30
C ARG A 29 -1.00 15.12 -13.33
N GLN A 30 0.28 14.76 -13.15
CA GLN A 30 0.96 13.80 -14.03
C GLN A 30 0.21 12.47 -14.10
N ALA A 31 -0.27 11.97 -12.97
CA ALA A 31 -1.00 10.71 -12.91
C ALA A 31 -2.32 10.75 -13.69
N ASN A 32 -3.02 11.87 -13.65
CA ASN A 32 -4.26 12.07 -14.41
C ASN A 32 -3.99 12.23 -15.92
N GLU A 33 -2.88 12.86 -16.30
CA GLU A 33 -2.52 13.12 -17.71
C GLU A 33 -1.94 11.90 -18.43
N LEU A 34 -1.03 11.16 -17.78
CA LEU A 34 -0.27 10.07 -18.38
C LEU A 34 -0.90 8.69 -18.15
N GLY A 35 -1.71 8.55 -17.10
CA GLY A 35 -2.16 7.26 -16.59
C GLY A 35 -1.06 6.49 -15.85
N ILE A 36 -1.46 5.59 -14.95
CA ILE A 36 -0.58 4.92 -13.98
C ILE A 36 0.54 4.12 -14.64
N GLU A 37 0.23 3.43 -15.74
CA GLU A 37 1.14 2.53 -16.46
C GLU A 37 2.32 3.29 -17.09
N ASN A 38 2.21 4.62 -17.25
CA ASN A 38 3.24 5.49 -17.81
C ASN A 38 3.96 6.36 -16.76
N LEU A 39 3.66 6.19 -15.47
CA LEU A 39 4.28 7.00 -14.42
C LEU A 39 5.64 6.47 -14.03
N ASN A 40 6.70 7.13 -14.52
CA ASN A 40 8.09 6.84 -14.19
C ASN A 40 8.33 6.66 -12.68
N TRP A 41 7.66 7.47 -11.85
CA TRP A 41 7.69 7.37 -10.39
C TRP A 41 7.34 6.00 -9.81
N LEU A 42 6.45 5.26 -10.48
CA LEU A 42 5.90 3.98 -10.03
C LEU A 42 6.56 2.78 -10.73
N ILE A 43 6.94 2.97 -12.01
CA ILE A 43 7.46 1.90 -12.88
C ILE A 43 8.99 1.82 -12.88
N LYS A 44 9.68 2.90 -12.53
CA LYS A 44 11.14 2.91 -12.39
C LYS A 44 11.52 2.52 -10.96
N SER A 45 12.61 1.78 -10.85
CA SER A 45 13.19 1.41 -9.56
C SER A 45 14.06 2.55 -9.05
N GLY A 46 13.87 2.94 -7.78
CA GLY A 46 14.76 3.90 -7.10
C GLY A 46 16.04 3.22 -6.61
N LYS A 47 15.91 2.01 -6.08
CA LYS A 47 17.01 1.08 -5.81
C LYS A 47 16.52 -0.33 -6.13
N GLY A 48 17.40 -1.18 -6.65
CA GLY A 48 17.03 -2.49 -7.17
C GLY A 48 16.77 -2.47 -8.67
N GLY A 49 15.94 -3.41 -9.13
CA GLY A 49 15.60 -3.57 -10.55
C GLY A 49 16.49 -4.56 -11.28
N ASP A 50 17.19 -4.10 -12.33
CA ASP A 50 17.95 -4.94 -13.27
C ASP A 50 19.27 -5.51 -12.72
N VAL A 51 19.96 -6.30 -13.54
CA VAL A 51 20.94 -7.31 -13.12
C VAL A 51 22.29 -6.79 -12.53
N PRO A 52 22.64 -5.49 -12.43
CA PRO A 52 23.63 -5.12 -11.41
C PRO A 52 23.02 -4.93 -10.01
N TYR A 53 21.70 -4.75 -9.87
CA TYR A 53 21.05 -4.28 -8.63
C TYR A 53 20.09 -5.29 -7.99
N LEU A 54 20.01 -6.53 -8.48
CA LEU A 54 19.12 -7.58 -7.95
C LEU A 54 19.30 -7.87 -6.45
N TYR A 55 20.45 -7.52 -5.88
CA TYR A 55 20.75 -7.72 -4.46
C TYR A 55 20.12 -6.65 -3.56
N TYR A 56 19.62 -5.54 -4.10
CA TYR A 56 18.82 -4.57 -3.37
C TYR A 56 17.34 -4.98 -3.32
N HIS A 57 16.64 -4.57 -2.27
CA HIS A 57 15.18 -4.59 -2.27
C HIS A 57 14.66 -3.61 -3.33
N ASP A 58 13.80 -4.10 -4.22
CA ASP A 58 13.26 -3.33 -5.32
C ASP A 58 12.13 -2.42 -4.84
N ILE A 59 12.43 -1.12 -4.73
CA ILE A 59 11.47 -0.07 -4.34
C ILE A 59 11.27 0.92 -5.48
N SER A 60 10.07 1.49 -5.60
CA SER A 60 9.82 2.51 -6.63
C SER A 60 10.69 3.75 -6.45
N LEU A 61 10.91 4.47 -7.54
CA LEU A 61 11.64 5.74 -7.52
C LEU A 61 11.02 6.74 -6.56
N TYR A 62 9.69 6.89 -6.61
CA TYR A 62 8.96 7.73 -5.66
C TYR A 62 9.28 7.32 -4.22
N ARG A 63 9.18 6.02 -3.93
CA ARG A 63 9.35 5.53 -2.57
C ARG A 63 10.74 5.80 -2.03
N HIS A 64 11.76 5.57 -2.84
CA HIS A 64 13.13 5.89 -2.47
C HIS A 64 13.30 7.39 -2.18
N CYS A 65 12.84 8.28 -3.07
CA CYS A 65 12.94 9.72 -2.87
C CYS A 65 12.20 10.19 -1.61
N MET A 66 11.05 9.59 -1.32
CA MET A 66 10.27 9.91 -0.13
C MET A 66 10.94 9.45 1.16
N ASP A 67 11.56 8.26 1.17
CA ASP A 67 12.35 7.78 2.31
C ASP A 67 13.54 8.72 2.58
N VAL A 68 14.21 9.19 1.52
CA VAL A 68 15.30 10.19 1.63
C VAL A 68 14.78 11.52 2.16
N ALA A 69 13.68 12.05 1.60
CA ALA A 69 13.10 13.31 2.03
C ALA A 69 12.63 13.28 3.48
N THR A 70 12.10 12.15 3.93
CA THR A 70 11.62 11.96 5.31
C THR A 70 12.75 12.00 6.32
N VAL A 71 13.83 11.26 6.07
CA VAL A 71 15.01 11.29 6.95
C VAL A 71 15.61 12.70 6.94
N ALA A 72 15.69 13.35 5.78
CA ALA A 72 16.22 14.71 5.66
C ALA A 72 15.33 15.73 6.40
N PHE A 73 14.00 15.58 6.34
CA PHE A 73 13.05 16.40 7.10
C PHE A 73 13.22 16.24 8.60
N MET A 74 13.40 15.01 9.09
CA MET A 74 13.69 14.78 10.51
C MET A 74 14.96 15.51 10.94
N LEU A 75 16.05 15.39 10.17
CA LEU A 75 17.31 16.12 10.44
C LEU A 75 17.09 17.64 10.42
N PHE A 76 16.30 18.13 9.47
CA PHE A 76 15.95 19.55 9.33
C PHE A 76 15.19 20.08 10.55
N VAL A 77 14.13 19.40 10.99
CA VAL A 77 13.32 19.84 12.14
C VAL A 77 14.16 19.92 13.41
N HIS A 78 15.03 18.93 13.65
CA HIS A 78 15.98 19.01 14.76
C HIS A 78 16.92 20.21 14.63
N ALA A 79 17.50 20.44 13.45
CA ALA A 79 18.40 21.57 13.23
C ALA A 79 17.70 22.92 13.39
N TRP A 80 16.49 23.07 12.87
CA TRP A 80 15.68 24.28 12.97
C TRP A 80 15.31 24.58 14.43
N GLN A 81 14.76 23.60 15.14
CA GLN A 81 14.36 23.79 16.55
C GLN A 81 15.55 24.01 17.49
N ASN A 82 16.77 23.66 17.08
CA ASN A 82 18.00 23.92 17.83
C ASN A 82 18.82 25.12 17.32
N ASN A 83 18.24 26.02 16.52
CA ASN A 83 18.92 27.20 15.95
C ASN A 83 20.20 26.85 15.19
N LYS A 84 20.15 25.81 14.35
CA LYS A 84 21.25 25.37 13.47
C LYS A 84 20.90 25.42 11.99
N ALA A 85 19.64 25.63 11.63
CA ALA A 85 19.20 25.83 10.24
C ALA A 85 19.52 27.26 9.78
N PRO A 86 20.40 27.48 8.78
CA PRO A 86 20.79 28.83 8.35
C PRO A 86 19.62 29.60 7.71
N HIS A 87 19.50 30.90 8.01
CA HIS A 87 18.48 31.76 7.42
C HIS A 87 18.78 32.05 5.93
N PRO A 88 17.79 32.02 5.02
CA PRO A 88 18.00 32.23 3.59
C PRO A 88 18.49 33.64 3.23
N GLU A 89 17.97 34.67 3.91
CA GLU A 89 18.23 36.08 3.57
C GLU A 89 19.22 36.80 4.51
N GLN A 90 19.54 36.21 5.67
CA GLN A 90 20.26 36.87 6.74
C GLN A 90 21.54 36.11 7.04
N SER A 91 22.64 36.55 6.44
CA SER A 91 23.95 35.95 6.65
C SER A 91 24.32 35.95 8.15
N ASN A 92 24.70 34.80 8.69
CA ASN A 92 25.03 34.56 10.11
C ASN A 92 23.84 34.53 11.08
N GLN A 93 22.60 34.40 10.59
CA GLN A 93 21.43 34.12 11.41
C GLN A 93 20.87 32.73 11.12
N PHE A 94 20.12 32.20 12.08
CA PHE A 94 19.39 30.93 11.96
C PHE A 94 17.90 31.22 11.85
N VAL A 95 17.16 30.32 11.21
CA VAL A 95 15.70 30.40 11.17
C VAL A 95 15.16 30.22 12.59
N ALA A 96 14.34 31.17 13.05
CA ALA A 96 13.78 31.13 14.39
C ALA A 96 12.74 29.98 14.51
N PRO A 97 12.63 29.30 15.67
CA PRO A 97 11.72 28.15 15.84
C PRO A 97 10.23 28.42 15.62
N ASP A 98 9.82 29.69 15.64
CA ASP A 98 8.46 30.20 15.39
C ASP A 98 8.25 30.71 13.95
N ASP A 99 9.31 30.83 13.15
CA ASP A 99 9.24 31.20 11.74
C ASP A 99 8.90 29.99 10.85
N GLU A 100 7.65 29.52 10.96
CA GLU A 100 7.13 28.42 10.16
C GLU A 100 7.14 28.72 8.66
N ALA A 101 6.96 29.98 8.24
CA ALA A 101 6.88 30.35 6.83
C ALA A 101 8.21 30.14 6.11
N THR A 102 9.31 30.59 6.72
CA THR A 102 10.66 30.33 6.21
C THR A 102 10.99 28.85 6.27
N ALA A 103 10.63 28.17 7.37
CA ALA A 103 10.85 26.73 7.50
C ALA A 103 10.11 25.94 6.39
N GLU A 104 8.86 26.30 6.08
CA GLU A 104 8.07 25.67 5.03
C GLU A 104 8.75 25.81 3.67
N GLN A 105 9.26 27.00 3.34
CA GLN A 105 9.97 27.23 2.08
C GLN A 105 11.29 26.42 1.98
N LEU A 106 12.02 26.28 3.08
CA LEU A 106 13.22 25.44 3.12
C LEU A 106 12.88 23.96 2.97
N VAL A 107 11.79 23.49 3.59
CA VAL A 107 11.33 22.10 3.44
C VAL A 107 10.84 21.82 2.01
N ARG A 108 10.16 22.78 1.35
CA ARG A 108 9.84 22.66 -0.09
C ARG A 108 11.10 22.49 -0.94
N THR A 109 12.12 23.30 -0.67
CA THR A 109 13.43 23.20 -1.32
C THR A 109 14.09 21.84 -1.08
N LEU A 110 13.99 21.32 0.15
CA LEU A 110 14.47 19.99 0.51
C LEU A 110 13.77 18.87 -0.28
N PHE A 111 12.44 18.91 -0.40
CA PHE A 111 11.68 17.96 -1.22
C PHE A 111 12.10 18.01 -2.69
N ALA A 112 12.28 19.22 -3.23
CA ALA A 112 12.74 19.39 -4.61
C ALA A 112 14.11 18.73 -4.84
N ILE A 113 15.09 18.97 -3.96
CA ILE A 113 16.41 18.34 -4.06
C ILE A 113 16.28 16.81 -3.96
N ALA A 114 15.52 16.30 -2.99
CA ALA A 114 15.33 14.87 -2.78
C ALA A 114 14.66 14.17 -3.97
N PHE A 115 13.72 14.81 -4.67
CA PHE A 115 13.08 14.21 -5.85
C PHE A 115 13.90 14.38 -7.12
N MET A 116 14.80 15.35 -7.18
CA MET A 116 15.68 15.58 -8.33
C MET A 116 17.00 14.79 -8.27
N HIS A 117 17.41 14.29 -7.10
CA HIS A 117 18.75 13.69 -6.95
C HIS A 117 18.99 12.44 -7.81
N ASP A 118 17.92 11.72 -8.15
CA ASP A 118 17.91 10.49 -8.96
C ASP A 118 17.25 10.71 -10.33
N ALA A 119 17.39 11.92 -10.90
CA ALA A 119 16.77 12.25 -12.20
C ALA A 119 17.26 11.36 -13.37
N ASP A 120 18.46 10.78 -13.26
CA ASP A 120 18.97 9.79 -14.21
C ASP A 120 18.07 8.55 -14.31
N LYS A 121 17.56 8.07 -13.16
CA LYS A 121 16.63 6.93 -13.07
C LYS A 121 15.25 7.29 -13.57
N TYR A 122 14.77 8.51 -13.30
CA TYR A 122 13.49 8.99 -13.81
C TYR A 122 13.45 8.95 -15.34
N VAL A 123 14.50 9.44 -16.00
CA VAL A 123 14.61 9.48 -17.47
C VAL A 123 14.98 8.12 -18.07
N GLY A 124 15.38 7.15 -17.25
CA GLY A 124 15.62 5.76 -17.66
C GLY A 124 17.04 5.48 -18.16
N ALA A 125 18.06 6.06 -17.52
CA ALA A 125 19.45 5.68 -17.77
C ALA A 125 19.68 4.18 -17.49
N GLU A 126 20.44 3.50 -18.37
CA GLU A 126 20.73 2.07 -18.25
C GLU A 126 21.59 1.72 -17.01
N LEU A 127 22.40 2.68 -16.55
CA LEU A 127 23.26 2.55 -15.37
C LEU A 127 23.13 3.81 -14.51
N SER A 128 23.07 3.62 -13.18
CA SER A 128 22.96 4.74 -12.25
C SER A 128 24.22 5.62 -12.26
N SER A 129 24.02 6.91 -12.51
CA SER A 129 25.06 7.93 -12.64
C SER A 129 24.57 9.29 -12.14
N SER A 130 25.48 10.23 -11.89
CA SER A 130 25.09 11.60 -11.52
C SER A 130 24.20 12.20 -12.60
N PRO A 131 23.03 12.80 -12.27
CA PRO A 131 22.16 13.39 -13.27
C PRO A 131 22.87 14.45 -14.11
N ASN A 132 22.70 14.36 -15.44
CA ASN A 132 23.16 15.41 -16.34
C ASN A 132 22.13 16.53 -16.52
N GLU A 133 22.55 17.64 -17.10
CA GLU A 133 21.71 18.83 -17.29
C GLU A 133 20.41 18.51 -18.04
N ARG A 134 20.45 17.70 -19.11
CA ARG A 134 19.27 17.35 -19.89
C ARG A 134 18.26 16.52 -19.09
N GLN A 135 18.74 15.53 -18.34
CA GLN A 135 17.89 14.70 -17.50
C GLN A 135 17.21 15.52 -16.41
N LEU A 136 17.98 16.41 -15.78
CA LEU A 136 17.46 17.29 -14.75
C LEU A 136 16.49 18.33 -15.33
N GLN A 137 16.78 18.89 -16.50
CA GLN A 137 15.90 19.84 -17.18
C GLN A 137 14.52 19.23 -17.43
N GLN A 138 14.47 17.98 -17.91
CA GLN A 138 13.22 17.26 -18.12
C GLN A 138 12.45 17.12 -16.81
N LEU A 139 13.09 16.59 -15.77
CA LEU A 139 12.42 16.36 -14.49
C LEU A 139 11.99 17.66 -13.79
N HIS A 140 12.81 18.70 -13.89
CA HIS A 140 12.55 20.03 -13.32
C HIS A 140 11.29 20.66 -13.94
N ALA A 141 11.13 20.52 -15.26
CA ALA A 141 9.94 20.94 -15.98
C ALA A 141 8.72 20.07 -15.64
N ASP A 142 8.88 18.75 -15.65
CA ASP A 142 7.83 17.76 -15.36
C ASP A 142 7.19 17.98 -13.97
N LEU A 143 8.00 18.31 -12.96
CA LEU A 143 7.56 18.62 -11.60
C LEU A 143 7.30 20.12 -11.34
N ALA A 144 7.48 20.97 -12.34
CA ALA A 144 7.33 22.42 -12.23
C ALA A 144 8.08 23.04 -11.03
N ILE A 145 9.30 22.56 -10.75
CA ILE A 145 10.07 22.83 -9.51
C ILE A 145 10.20 24.33 -9.21
N GLU A 146 10.46 25.15 -10.23
CA GLU A 146 10.66 26.59 -10.06
C GLU A 146 9.41 27.30 -9.51
N GLN A 147 8.21 26.78 -9.80
CA GLN A 147 6.95 27.41 -9.39
C GLN A 147 6.65 27.29 -7.90
N TRP A 148 7.17 26.26 -7.23
CA TRP A 148 6.81 25.96 -5.84
C TRP A 148 8.00 25.88 -4.88
N ALA A 149 9.20 25.57 -5.37
CA ALA A 149 10.43 25.52 -4.56
C ALA A 149 11.35 26.73 -4.76
N ASN A 150 11.06 27.62 -5.73
CA ASN A 150 11.93 28.75 -6.10
C ASN A 150 13.39 28.33 -6.43
N LEU A 151 13.57 27.13 -6.98
CA LEU A 151 14.86 26.60 -7.39
C LEU A 151 15.02 26.68 -8.92
N SER A 152 15.98 27.48 -9.38
CA SER A 152 16.37 27.53 -10.80
C SER A 152 17.07 26.25 -11.23
N LEU A 153 16.99 25.90 -12.52
CA LEU A 153 17.63 24.70 -13.07
C LEU A 153 19.16 24.64 -12.81
N PRO A 154 19.96 25.71 -13.04
CA PRO A 154 21.41 25.67 -12.77
C PRO A 154 21.75 25.44 -11.30
N LEU A 155 20.94 26.01 -10.39
CA LEU A 155 21.11 25.78 -8.96
C LEU A 155 20.72 24.35 -8.58
N SER A 156 19.62 23.82 -9.13
CA SER A 156 19.22 22.42 -8.95
C SER A 156 20.33 21.46 -9.36
N LEU A 157 20.97 21.69 -10.52
CA LEU A 157 22.08 20.87 -11.01
C LEU A 157 23.26 20.88 -10.05
N THR A 158 23.57 22.06 -9.53
CA THR A 158 24.64 22.25 -8.55
C THR A 158 24.34 21.46 -7.27
N LEU A 159 23.14 21.62 -6.70
CA LEU A 159 22.74 20.98 -5.45
C LEU A 159 22.66 19.46 -5.56
N VAL A 160 22.04 18.94 -6.62
CA VAL A 160 21.96 17.49 -6.88
C VAL A 160 23.34 16.87 -7.06
N SER A 161 24.22 17.55 -7.81
CA SER A 161 25.61 17.10 -7.98
C SER A 161 26.40 17.07 -6.67
N MET A 162 26.00 17.87 -5.67
CA MET A 162 26.62 17.90 -4.34
C MET A 162 26.11 16.81 -3.40
N VAL A 163 24.89 16.32 -3.60
CA VAL A 163 24.36 15.14 -2.89
C VAL A 163 25.30 13.94 -3.13
N GLU A 164 25.81 13.78 -4.35
CA GLU A 164 26.78 12.73 -4.70
C GLU A 164 28.24 13.13 -4.41
N THR A 165 28.67 12.93 -3.17
CA THR A 165 30.01 13.32 -2.65
C THR A 165 31.24 12.77 -3.41
N THR A 166 31.07 11.77 -4.30
CA THR A 166 32.16 11.12 -5.05
C THR A 166 32.08 11.28 -6.57
N ARG A 167 30.88 11.32 -7.18
CA ARG A 167 30.70 11.32 -8.66
C ARG A 167 30.32 12.68 -9.23
N GLY A 168 29.56 13.49 -8.49
CA GLY A 168 29.00 14.76 -8.98
C GLY A 168 29.88 15.99 -8.76
N LYS A 169 30.96 15.90 -7.98
CA LYS A 169 31.82 17.07 -7.63
C LYS A 169 32.37 17.81 -8.86
N GLY A 170 32.72 17.10 -9.92
CA GLY A 170 33.17 17.73 -11.18
C GLY A 170 32.04 18.52 -11.85
N THR A 171 30.85 17.94 -11.95
CA THR A 171 29.65 18.57 -12.52
C THR A 171 29.21 19.79 -11.73
N ALA A 172 29.22 19.73 -10.39
CA ALA A 172 28.89 20.85 -9.51
C ALA A 172 29.82 22.06 -9.71
N ILE A 173 31.10 21.81 -9.98
CA ILE A 173 32.08 22.89 -10.24
C ILE A 173 31.83 23.53 -11.62
N MET A 174 31.37 22.75 -12.60
CA MET A 174 31.18 23.21 -13.99
C MET A 174 29.95 24.10 -14.18
N THR A 175 28.99 24.13 -13.24
CA THR A 175 27.80 25.00 -13.34
C THR A 175 28.11 26.48 -13.09
N GLY A 176 29.22 26.80 -12.39
CA GLY A 176 29.59 28.17 -12.04
C GLY A 176 28.69 28.85 -11.00
N VAL A 177 27.65 28.17 -10.50
CA VAL A 177 26.72 28.69 -9.49
C VAL A 177 27.24 28.38 -8.10
N ARG A 178 27.24 29.37 -7.20
CA ARG A 178 27.60 29.17 -5.79
C ARG A 178 26.33 29.10 -4.94
N PRO A 179 26.01 27.93 -4.33
CA PRO A 179 24.89 27.83 -3.41
C PRO A 179 25.08 28.75 -2.20
N THR A 180 23.99 29.29 -1.69
CA THR A 180 23.98 29.96 -0.38
C THR A 180 24.20 28.95 0.76
N LEU A 181 24.48 29.44 1.97
CA LEU A 181 24.74 28.56 3.13
C LEU A 181 23.55 27.65 3.46
N ASN A 182 22.32 28.17 3.40
CA ASN A 182 21.11 27.36 3.62
C ASN A 182 20.90 26.34 2.50
N GLN A 183 21.16 26.68 1.23
CA GLN A 183 21.02 25.74 0.12
C GLN A 183 22.06 24.60 0.21
N TYR A 184 23.31 24.93 0.58
CA TYR A 184 24.35 23.94 0.86
C TYR A 184 23.90 23.00 1.99
N PHE A 185 23.41 23.58 3.09
CA PHE A 185 22.89 22.83 4.25
C PHE A 185 21.79 21.84 3.85
N LEU A 186 20.80 22.27 3.05
CA LEU A 186 19.73 21.37 2.59
C LEU A 186 20.26 20.23 1.69
N GLY A 187 21.20 20.53 0.78
CA GLY A 187 21.87 19.50 -0.03
C GLY A 187 22.64 18.48 0.82
N GLU A 188 23.29 18.94 1.89
CA GLU A 188 23.99 18.06 2.84
C GLU A 188 23.03 17.13 3.58
N LEU A 189 21.88 17.64 4.05
CA LEU A 189 20.85 16.82 4.70
C LEU A 189 20.33 15.69 3.78
N VAL A 190 20.08 16.01 2.51
CA VAL A 190 19.67 15.03 1.50
C VAL A 190 20.77 14.00 1.25
N GLY A 191 22.04 14.42 1.16
CA GLY A 191 23.19 13.52 1.01
C GLY A 191 23.38 12.55 2.17
N TRP A 192 23.24 13.02 3.42
CA TRP A 192 23.25 12.15 4.60
C TRP A 192 22.10 11.12 4.53
N SER A 193 20.93 11.57 4.11
CA SER A 193 19.71 10.76 4.06
C SER A 193 19.75 9.68 2.99
N ASP A 194 20.21 9.98 1.76
CA ASP A 194 20.41 8.96 0.73
C ASP A 194 21.45 7.90 1.16
N GLY A 195 22.52 8.31 1.86
CA GLY A 195 23.48 7.38 2.43
C GLY A 195 22.86 6.38 3.42
N ILE A 196 21.99 6.88 4.32
CA ILE A 196 21.27 6.04 5.30
C ILE A 196 20.27 5.11 4.60
N VAL A 197 19.44 5.64 3.70
CA VAL A 197 18.40 4.87 3.00
C VAL A 197 19.02 3.83 2.07
N SER A 198 20.11 4.16 1.39
CA SER A 198 20.85 3.24 0.52
C SER A 198 21.39 2.01 1.26
N ALA A 199 21.87 2.19 2.50
CA ALA A 199 22.29 1.06 3.35
C ALA A 199 21.11 0.12 3.64
N GLY A 200 19.92 0.70 3.88
CA GLY A 200 18.68 -0.03 4.09
C GLY A 200 18.23 -0.84 2.88
N SER A 201 18.29 -0.27 1.69
CA SER A 201 17.93 -0.99 0.46
C SER A 201 18.84 -2.20 0.21
N GLU A 202 20.09 -2.17 0.67
CA GLU A 202 21.07 -3.24 0.46
C GLU A 202 20.95 -4.38 1.48
N LEU A 203 20.84 -4.02 2.76
CA LEU A 203 21.02 -4.93 3.89
C LEU A 203 19.77 -5.01 4.80
N GLY A 204 18.69 -4.32 4.44
CA GLY A 204 17.45 -4.24 5.22
C GLY A 204 17.48 -3.17 6.30
N TYR A 205 16.38 -3.04 7.05
CA TYR A 205 16.18 -1.93 7.99
C TYR A 205 17.17 -1.89 9.17
N ALA A 206 17.81 -3.01 9.53
CA ALA A 206 18.84 -3.00 10.57
C ALA A 206 20.01 -2.08 10.18
N ALA A 207 20.42 -2.12 8.91
CA ALA A 207 21.48 -1.28 8.38
C ALA A 207 21.12 0.22 8.34
N ILE A 208 19.83 0.55 8.24
CA ILE A 208 19.36 1.95 8.39
C ILE A 208 19.70 2.46 9.79
N VAL A 209 19.34 1.67 10.81
CA VAL A 209 19.57 2.00 12.22
C VAL A 209 21.07 2.05 12.54
N GLU A 210 21.85 1.08 12.06
CA GLU A 210 23.31 1.06 12.22
C GLU A 210 23.98 2.27 11.54
N SER A 211 23.57 2.61 10.32
CA SER A 211 24.10 3.76 9.58
C SER A 211 23.76 5.07 10.29
N TYR A 212 22.54 5.21 10.82
CA TYR A 212 22.15 6.35 11.64
C TYR A 212 23.01 6.47 12.91
N ASN A 213 23.12 5.39 13.68
CA ASN A 213 23.90 5.36 14.92
C ASN A 213 25.38 5.68 14.69
N LYS A 214 25.96 5.19 13.58
CA LYS A 214 27.34 5.48 13.19
C LYS A 214 27.60 6.99 13.02
N HIS A 215 26.60 7.73 12.54
CA HIS A 215 26.70 9.17 12.29
C HIS A 215 26.09 10.02 13.41
N LEU A 216 25.56 9.41 14.48
CA LEU A 216 24.84 10.10 15.56
C LEU A 216 25.66 11.22 16.21
N ALA A 217 26.96 11.03 16.40
CA ALA A 217 27.84 12.07 16.95
C ALA A 217 27.94 13.30 16.03
N ALA A 218 28.02 13.07 14.72
CA ALA A 218 28.02 14.15 13.73
C ALA A 218 26.65 14.85 13.68
N PHE A 219 25.56 14.07 13.71
CA PHE A 219 24.21 14.63 13.70
C PHE A 219 23.87 15.43 14.96
N SER A 220 24.32 14.98 16.13
CA SER A 220 24.17 15.75 17.36
C SER A 220 24.90 17.09 17.28
N LYS A 221 26.17 17.04 16.85
CA LYS A 221 27.01 18.24 16.67
C LYS A 221 26.40 19.22 15.67
N ASN A 222 26.01 18.75 14.48
CA ASN A 222 25.63 19.61 13.36
C ASN A 222 24.14 19.96 13.33
N TYR A 223 23.26 19.09 13.85
CA TYR A 223 21.81 19.22 13.73
C TYR A 223 21.07 19.19 15.08
N GLY A 224 21.76 18.99 16.20
CA GLY A 224 21.12 19.03 17.52
C GLY A 224 20.26 17.80 17.82
N ILE A 225 20.58 16.67 17.17
CA ILE A 225 19.92 15.40 17.45
C ILE A 225 20.36 14.87 18.83
N PRO A 226 19.44 14.34 19.66
CA PRO A 226 19.79 13.69 20.92
C PRO A 226 20.78 12.55 20.72
N ILE A 227 21.79 12.44 21.59
CA ILE A 227 22.78 11.34 21.56
C ILE A 227 22.16 10.10 22.21
N THR A 228 21.10 9.59 21.61
CA THR A 228 20.44 8.35 22.01
C THR A 228 20.50 7.39 20.83
N SER A 229 21.22 6.29 21.00
CA SER A 229 21.27 5.22 20.00
C SER A 229 19.91 4.57 19.84
N LEU A 230 19.61 4.20 18.60
CA LEU A 230 18.42 3.44 18.24
C LEU A 230 18.76 1.95 18.14
N LYS A 231 17.83 1.09 18.54
CA LYS A 231 17.84 -0.35 18.27
C LYS A 231 16.66 -0.70 17.38
N LEU A 232 16.81 -1.72 16.55
CA LEU A 232 15.69 -2.28 15.78
C LEU A 232 15.08 -3.44 16.54
N VAL A 233 13.79 -3.35 16.85
CA VAL A 233 13.00 -4.46 17.43
C VAL A 233 12.09 -5.01 16.35
N SER A 234 11.97 -6.34 16.29
CA SER A 234 11.11 -7.04 15.34
C SER A 234 10.10 -7.89 16.09
N PHE A 235 8.82 -7.69 15.76
CA PHE A 235 7.71 -8.47 16.28
C PHE A 235 7.18 -9.37 15.18
N GLN A 236 7.13 -10.67 15.44
CA GLN A 236 6.53 -11.66 14.56
C GLN A 236 5.22 -12.17 15.17
N TYR A 237 4.11 -11.85 14.50
CA TYR A 237 2.77 -12.28 14.91
C TYR A 237 1.80 -12.30 13.73
N ASP A 238 0.53 -12.59 14.00
CA ASP A 238 -0.53 -12.37 13.03
C ASP A 238 -0.69 -10.87 12.68
N PRO A 239 -0.93 -10.53 11.40
CA PRO A 239 -0.97 -9.14 10.96
C PRO A 239 -2.05 -8.29 11.65
N VAL A 240 -3.17 -8.89 12.08
CA VAL A 240 -4.25 -8.16 12.80
C VAL A 240 -3.76 -7.63 14.14
N ILE A 241 -2.96 -8.42 14.86
CA ILE A 241 -2.37 -8.01 16.14
C ILE A 241 -1.27 -6.99 15.92
N LEU A 242 -0.43 -7.21 14.91
CA LEU A 242 0.69 -6.31 14.63
C LEU A 242 0.22 -4.93 14.15
N ALA A 243 -0.92 -4.84 13.47
CA ALA A 243 -1.54 -3.56 13.13
C ALA A 243 -1.93 -2.78 14.41
N GLU A 244 -2.54 -3.44 15.40
CA GLU A 244 -2.84 -2.80 16.69
C GLU A 244 -1.57 -2.34 17.41
N LEU A 245 -0.53 -3.18 17.42
CA LEU A 245 0.74 -2.85 18.05
C LEU A 245 1.43 -1.67 17.34
N GLN A 246 1.39 -1.62 16.01
CA GLN A 246 1.92 -0.51 15.22
C GLN A 246 1.22 0.81 15.58
N ASP A 247 -0.12 0.79 15.67
CA ASP A 247 -0.90 1.98 16.04
C ASP A 247 -0.56 2.48 17.45
N VAL A 248 -0.34 1.58 18.42
CA VAL A 248 0.11 1.94 19.77
C VAL A 248 1.50 2.59 19.70
N PHE A 249 2.44 1.99 18.97
CA PHE A 249 3.78 2.58 18.81
C PHE A 249 3.73 3.98 18.21
N ILE A 250 2.97 4.18 17.13
CA ILE A 250 2.81 5.47 16.47
C ILE A 250 2.29 6.52 17.45
N LYS A 251 1.27 6.17 18.26
CA LYS A 251 0.74 7.08 19.28
C LYS A 251 1.81 7.43 20.33
N HIS A 252 2.47 6.43 20.90
CA HIS A 252 3.53 6.68 21.90
C HIS A 252 4.68 7.53 21.33
N PHE A 253 5.07 7.33 20.07
CA PHE A 253 6.11 8.14 19.43
C PHE A 253 5.76 9.62 19.39
N TYR A 254 4.49 9.95 19.13
CA TYR A 254 4.05 11.33 19.14
C TYR A 254 3.92 11.90 20.54
N ASP A 255 3.37 11.12 21.48
CA ASP A 255 3.20 11.56 22.87
C ASP A 255 4.56 11.82 23.55
N HIS A 256 5.61 11.07 23.16
CA HIS A 256 6.95 11.19 23.72
C HIS A 256 7.96 11.90 22.80
N ASN A 257 7.51 12.51 21.71
CA ASN A 257 8.35 13.26 20.76
C ASN A 257 9.53 12.46 20.16
N TYR A 258 9.32 11.18 19.89
CA TYR A 258 10.26 10.34 19.15
C TYR A 258 9.91 10.30 17.66
N PHE A 259 10.93 10.42 16.80
CA PHE A 259 10.78 10.14 15.38
C PHE A 259 11.16 8.69 15.11
N PRO A 260 10.23 7.82 14.68
CA PRO A 260 10.58 6.46 14.31
C PRO A 260 11.27 6.44 12.94
N LEU A 261 12.57 6.17 12.92
CA LEU A 261 13.31 5.93 11.68
C LEU A 261 12.76 4.72 10.89
N VAL A 262 12.21 3.74 11.61
CA VAL A 262 11.55 2.54 11.08
C VAL A 262 10.32 2.24 11.94
N CYS A 263 9.14 2.16 11.34
CA CYS A 263 7.92 1.62 11.96
C CYS A 263 7.06 1.01 10.84
N ILE A 264 7.32 -0.24 10.49
CA ILE A 264 6.82 -0.86 9.25
C ILE A 264 6.21 -2.22 9.55
N LEU A 265 4.93 -2.36 9.21
CA LEU A 265 4.24 -3.64 9.15
C LEU A 265 4.46 -4.28 7.78
N GLU A 266 5.19 -5.39 7.74
CA GLU A 266 5.41 -6.23 6.57
C GLU A 266 4.71 -7.56 6.81
N GLY A 267 3.39 -7.63 6.63
CA GLY A 267 2.65 -8.87 6.82
C GLY A 267 2.71 -9.39 8.25
N ARG A 268 3.45 -10.48 8.51
CA ARG A 268 3.60 -11.09 9.83
C ARG A 268 4.77 -10.53 10.65
N ILE A 269 5.44 -9.48 10.15
CA ILE A 269 6.59 -8.89 10.82
C ILE A 269 6.36 -7.38 10.96
N LEU A 270 6.40 -6.87 12.18
CA LEU A 270 6.44 -5.44 12.47
C LEU A 270 7.86 -5.08 12.93
N LYS A 271 8.51 -4.16 12.21
CA LYS A 271 9.85 -3.67 12.55
C LYS A 271 9.76 -2.25 13.07
N VAL A 272 10.37 -2.00 14.23
CA VAL A 272 10.27 -0.72 14.94
C VAL A 272 11.65 -0.29 15.43
N SER A 273 12.09 0.92 15.08
CA SER A 273 13.29 1.54 15.63
C SER A 273 12.94 2.25 16.93
N LEU A 274 13.61 1.89 18.02
CA LEU A 274 13.36 2.41 19.35
C LEU A 274 14.65 2.92 19.99
N PRO A 275 14.62 3.93 20.86
CA PRO A 275 15.68 4.19 21.83
C PRO A 275 16.07 2.93 22.62
N GLU A 276 17.33 2.80 23.04
CA GLU A 276 17.78 1.62 23.80
C GLU A 276 16.96 1.34 25.07
N ASN A 277 16.58 2.39 25.80
CA ASN A 277 15.83 2.33 27.07
C ASN A 277 14.33 2.68 26.92
N TYR A 278 13.73 2.39 25.75
CA TYR A 278 12.33 2.70 25.51
C TYR A 278 11.37 1.92 26.45
N PRO A 279 10.34 2.56 27.03
CA PRO A 279 9.40 1.93 27.97
C PRO A 279 8.41 1.02 27.22
N LEU A 280 8.85 -0.21 26.92
CA LEU A 280 8.04 -1.19 26.19
C LEU A 280 6.83 -1.72 26.97
N LEU A 281 6.87 -1.68 28.31
CA LEU A 281 5.77 -2.20 29.13
C LEU A 281 4.47 -1.41 28.91
N ASP A 282 4.57 -0.08 28.91
CA ASP A 282 3.44 0.83 28.67
C ASP A 282 2.78 0.57 27.31
N VAL A 283 3.59 0.25 26.28
CA VAL A 283 3.10 -0.14 24.96
C VAL A 283 2.27 -1.43 25.01
N PHE A 284 2.72 -2.43 25.78
CA PHE A 284 1.99 -3.70 25.89
C PHE A 284 0.74 -3.58 26.77
N ASP A 285 0.73 -2.67 27.73
CA ASP A 285 -0.45 -2.37 28.53
C ASP A 285 -1.52 -1.67 27.68
N GLU A 286 -1.16 -0.66 26.88
CA GLU A 286 -2.13 -0.06 25.92
C GLU A 286 -2.59 -1.09 24.86
N LEU A 287 -1.70 -1.96 24.38
CA LEU A 287 -2.10 -3.03 23.46
C LEU A 287 -3.11 -3.99 24.12
N ARG A 288 -2.91 -4.36 25.39
CA ARG A 288 -3.84 -5.22 26.14
C ARG A 288 -5.24 -4.60 26.15
N ASP A 289 -5.32 -3.30 26.43
CA ASP A 289 -6.59 -2.56 26.44
C ASP A 289 -7.24 -2.55 25.07
N ARG A 290 -6.48 -2.32 23.99
CA ARG A 290 -7.01 -2.36 22.62
C ARG A 290 -7.55 -3.73 22.22
N LEU A 291 -6.82 -4.80 22.53
CA LEU A 291 -7.22 -6.18 22.19
C LEU A 291 -8.46 -6.63 22.97
N SER A 292 -8.76 -6.00 24.10
CA SER A 292 -9.96 -6.31 24.89
C SER A 292 -11.26 -5.90 24.19
N PHE A 293 -11.21 -4.94 23.26
CA PHE A 293 -12.38 -4.24 22.71
C PHE A 293 -13.32 -3.62 23.74
N GLN A 294 -12.87 -3.52 24.99
CA GLN A 294 -13.60 -2.90 26.09
C GLN A 294 -13.11 -1.45 26.21
N PHE A 295 -13.35 -0.64 25.18
CA PHE A 295 -12.93 0.75 25.21
C PHE A 295 -13.71 1.51 26.29
N PRO A 296 -13.02 2.31 27.12
CA PRO A 296 -13.68 3.12 28.11
C PRO A 296 -14.58 4.12 27.39
N THR A 297 -15.87 4.01 27.62
CA THR A 297 -16.87 4.84 26.96
C THR A 297 -17.80 5.45 27.99
N MET A 298 -18.28 6.63 27.64
CA MET A 298 -19.21 7.39 28.46
C MET A 298 -20.43 7.72 27.62
N ASP A 299 -21.61 7.54 28.21
CA ASP A 299 -22.87 8.02 27.67
C ASP A 299 -23.66 8.78 28.71
N ARG A 300 -24.33 9.86 28.29
CA ARG A 300 -25.20 10.65 29.16
C ARG A 300 -26.65 10.36 28.84
N ILE A 301 -27.42 9.97 29.84
CA ILE A 301 -28.87 9.77 29.72
C ILE A 301 -29.54 11.15 29.77
N GLN A 302 -30.14 11.58 28.65
CA GLN A 302 -30.67 12.95 28.50
C GLN A 302 -31.73 13.34 29.54
N ASN A 303 -32.56 12.39 29.98
CA ASN A 303 -33.69 12.66 30.86
C ASN A 303 -33.32 12.71 32.35
N THR A 304 -32.29 11.95 32.76
CA THR A 304 -31.87 11.85 34.17
C THR A 304 -30.60 12.63 34.48
N GLY A 305 -29.81 12.99 33.46
CA GLY A 305 -28.50 13.62 33.65
C GLY A 305 -27.39 12.64 34.07
N GLU A 306 -27.74 11.36 34.24
CA GLU A 306 -26.83 10.29 34.64
C GLU A 306 -25.78 10.02 33.57
N VAL A 307 -24.60 9.61 34.04
CA VAL A 307 -23.46 9.29 33.21
C VAL A 307 -23.19 7.79 33.34
N VAL A 308 -23.43 7.04 32.27
CA VAL A 308 -23.12 5.62 32.20
C VAL A 308 -21.67 5.48 31.75
N LEU A 309 -20.85 4.85 32.60
CA LEU A 309 -19.44 4.57 32.33
C LEU A 309 -19.27 3.09 32.00
N SER A 310 -19.00 2.77 30.74
CA SER A 310 -18.74 1.39 30.31
C SER A 310 -17.24 1.18 30.19
N TYR A 311 -16.73 0.09 30.80
CA TYR A 311 -15.32 -0.31 30.72
C TYR A 311 -14.31 0.73 31.28
N VAL A 312 -14.78 1.64 32.13
CA VAL A 312 -13.93 2.56 32.88
C VAL A 312 -13.43 1.86 34.14
N LYS A 313 -12.14 1.54 34.18
CA LYS A 313 -11.50 0.71 35.21
C LYS A 313 -10.40 1.43 35.99
N THR A 314 -9.95 2.59 35.51
CA THR A 314 -8.89 3.40 36.11
C THR A 314 -9.23 4.89 35.95
N PRO A 315 -8.59 5.78 36.72
CA PRO A 315 -8.69 7.22 36.50
C PRO A 315 -8.34 7.64 35.06
N ALA A 316 -7.25 7.09 34.51
CA ALA A 316 -6.84 7.31 33.12
C ALA A 316 -7.92 6.90 32.11
N HIS A 317 -8.64 5.79 32.33
CA HIS A 317 -9.77 5.40 31.48
C HIS A 317 -10.90 6.44 31.49
N LEU A 318 -11.18 7.04 32.65
CA LEU A 318 -12.22 8.05 32.77
C LEU A 318 -11.81 9.34 32.05
N ILE A 319 -10.58 9.80 32.25
CA ILE A 319 -10.02 10.97 31.56
C ILE A 319 -10.16 10.78 30.04
N LYS A 320 -9.74 9.61 29.54
CA LYS A 320 -9.85 9.27 28.13
C LYS A 320 -11.30 9.24 27.64
N ALA A 321 -12.21 8.56 28.35
CA ALA A 321 -13.61 8.47 27.95
C ALA A 321 -14.30 9.84 27.86
N VAL A 322 -13.96 10.77 28.77
CA VAL A 322 -14.48 12.14 28.76
C VAL A 322 -13.88 12.95 27.62
N GLY A 323 -12.57 12.84 27.38
CA GLY A 323 -11.90 13.48 26.25
C GLY A 323 -12.48 13.04 24.91
N ASP A 324 -12.65 11.73 24.72
CA ASP A 324 -13.25 11.15 23.50
C ASP A 324 -14.72 11.59 23.34
N PHE A 325 -15.49 11.64 24.43
CA PHE A 325 -16.88 12.11 24.42
C PHE A 325 -17.00 13.60 24.06
N LYS A 326 -16.09 14.46 24.57
CA LYS A 326 -16.00 15.88 24.24
C LYS A 326 -15.81 16.08 22.73
N GLN A 327 -14.90 15.31 22.13
CA GLN A 327 -14.59 15.39 20.70
C GLN A 327 -15.73 14.84 19.83
N ALA A 328 -16.23 13.64 20.12
CA ALA A 328 -17.20 12.95 19.26
C ALA A 328 -18.62 13.52 19.34
N LYS A 329 -19.02 14.07 20.50
CA LYS A 329 -20.38 14.55 20.74
C LYS A 329 -20.35 16.01 21.19
N ALA A 330 -19.79 16.88 20.35
CA ALA A 330 -19.60 18.32 20.61
C ALA A 330 -20.87 19.07 21.09
N LYS A 331 -22.08 18.58 20.81
CA LYS A 331 -23.35 19.16 21.29
C LYS A 331 -23.90 18.54 22.60
N SER A 332 -23.39 17.39 23.04
CA SER A 332 -23.93 16.61 24.17
C SER A 332 -23.08 16.62 25.45
N TYR A 333 -21.78 16.95 25.38
CA TYR A 333 -20.91 17.10 26.57
C TYR A 333 -21.25 18.33 27.41
N THR A 334 -21.90 19.30 26.78
CA THR A 334 -22.53 20.50 27.34
C THR A 334 -23.40 20.22 28.59
N GLY A 335 -23.90 18.99 28.74
CA GLY A 335 -24.73 18.61 29.88
C GLY A 335 -23.99 18.15 31.15
N LEU A 336 -22.66 18.06 31.15
CA LEU A 336 -21.88 17.68 32.33
C LEU A 336 -21.75 18.86 33.32
N LEU A 337 -21.38 20.04 32.84
CA LEU A 337 -21.37 21.27 33.65
C LEU A 337 -22.69 22.03 33.50
N SER A 338 -23.80 21.36 33.82
CA SER A 338 -25.16 21.90 33.70
C SER A 338 -25.68 22.49 35.01
N ILE A 339 -26.13 23.74 34.95
CA ILE A 339 -26.74 24.46 36.08
C ILE A 339 -28.25 24.54 35.87
N LYS A 340 -29.04 24.07 36.85
CA LYS A 340 -30.50 24.16 36.77
C LYS A 340 -30.97 25.60 36.96
N SER A 341 -31.99 26.00 36.20
CA SER A 341 -32.59 27.34 36.28
C SER A 341 -33.00 27.79 37.68
N VAL A 342 -33.54 26.88 38.49
CA VAL A 342 -33.97 27.17 39.88
C VAL A 342 -32.80 27.59 40.78
N ASP A 343 -31.58 27.14 40.48
CA ASP A 343 -30.38 27.42 41.27
C ASP A 343 -29.52 28.55 40.65
N LYS A 344 -29.80 28.93 39.40
CA LYS A 344 -28.97 29.85 38.60
C LYS A 344 -28.71 31.17 39.32
N ALA A 345 -29.72 31.74 39.98
CA ALA A 345 -29.58 33.00 40.72
C ALA A 345 -28.61 32.86 41.90
N THR A 346 -28.61 31.69 42.54
CA THR A 346 -27.82 31.36 43.72
C THR A 346 -26.34 31.20 43.39
N VAL A 347 -26.01 30.51 42.29
CA VAL A 347 -24.62 30.20 41.91
C VAL A 347 -24.03 31.18 40.87
N LYS A 348 -24.76 32.26 40.56
CA LYS A 348 -24.43 33.19 39.46
C LYS A 348 -23.05 33.83 39.63
N THR A 349 -22.69 34.22 40.84
CA THR A 349 -21.42 34.90 41.13
C THR A 349 -20.24 34.00 40.82
N LEU A 350 -20.27 32.77 41.31
CA LEU A 350 -19.25 31.75 41.05
C LEU A 350 -19.11 31.45 39.56
N ILE A 351 -20.23 31.24 38.85
CA ILE A 351 -20.21 30.96 37.40
C ILE A 351 -19.55 32.12 36.65
N ASN A 352 -19.92 33.36 36.96
CA ASN A 352 -19.36 34.53 36.29
C ASN A 352 -17.88 34.70 36.60
N ARG A 353 -17.43 34.41 37.83
CA ARG A 353 -16.00 34.42 38.15
C ARG A 353 -15.26 33.39 37.31
N TRP A 354 -15.70 32.13 37.35
CA TRP A 354 -15.06 31.03 36.64
C TRP A 354 -15.01 31.29 35.12
N ILE A 355 -16.10 31.82 34.56
CA ILE A 355 -16.16 32.26 33.15
C ILE A 355 -15.15 33.36 32.84
N ASN A 356 -15.03 34.37 33.69
CA ASN A 356 -14.14 35.51 33.43
C ASN A 356 -12.66 35.16 33.65
N GLU A 357 -12.37 34.31 34.62
CA GLU A 357 -11.01 33.95 35.03
C GLU A 357 -10.33 33.00 34.03
N TYR A 358 -11.11 32.12 33.40
CA TYR A 358 -10.62 31.12 32.45
C TYR A 358 -11.17 31.33 31.02
N ASP A 359 -11.65 32.54 30.72
CA ASP A 359 -12.18 32.96 29.40
C ASP A 359 -13.13 31.90 28.79
N LEU A 360 -14.17 31.51 29.53
CA LEU A 360 -15.18 30.53 29.09
C LEU A 360 -16.43 31.23 28.55
N VAL A 361 -17.41 30.48 28.01
CA VAL A 361 -18.66 31.03 27.48
C VAL A 361 -19.87 30.25 28.01
N ALA A 362 -20.92 30.96 28.40
CA ALA A 362 -22.21 30.33 28.69
C ALA A 362 -22.99 30.05 27.39
N ALA A 363 -23.39 28.80 27.16
CA ALA A 363 -24.18 28.41 25.99
C ALA A 363 -25.59 29.05 25.99
N GLN A 364 -26.19 29.25 24.80
CA GLN A 364 -27.58 29.69 24.67
C GLN A 364 -28.56 28.68 25.30
N GLU A 365 -29.59 29.20 25.97
CA GLU A 365 -30.62 28.42 26.66
C GLU A 365 -31.32 27.47 25.67
N SER A 366 -31.34 26.16 25.98
CA SER A 366 -32.06 25.17 25.17
C SER A 366 -33.57 25.19 25.49
N GLU A 367 -34.40 25.07 24.46
CA GLU A 367 -35.85 24.95 24.63
C GLU A 367 -36.21 23.56 25.20
N GLY A 368 -36.82 23.55 26.39
CA GLY A 368 -37.26 22.34 27.10
C GLY A 368 -36.48 22.10 28.40
N ALA A 369 -36.86 22.84 29.44
CA ALA A 369 -36.27 22.88 30.80
C ALA A 369 -34.86 23.52 30.88
N PHE A 370 -34.88 24.86 30.95
CA PHE A 370 -33.80 25.79 31.28
C PHE A 370 -32.60 25.22 32.06
N ILE A 371 -31.51 25.00 31.33
CA ILE A 371 -30.16 24.66 31.83
C ILE A 371 -29.19 25.71 31.27
N GLN A 372 -28.32 26.27 32.12
CA GLN A 372 -27.14 27.01 31.66
C GLN A 372 -25.95 26.04 31.61
N THR A 373 -25.32 25.95 30.45
CA THR A 373 -24.09 25.17 30.25
C THR A 373 -22.90 26.12 30.11
N ILE A 374 -21.76 25.72 30.66
CA ILE A 374 -20.47 26.38 30.44
C ILE A 374 -19.68 25.63 29.35
N LEU A 375 -19.13 26.37 28.38
CA LEU A 375 -18.38 25.91 27.21
C LEU A 375 -17.04 26.66 27.14
N PRO A 376 -16.03 26.13 26.44
CA PRO A 376 -14.81 26.87 26.17
C PRO A 376 -15.08 28.07 25.25
N SER A 377 -14.33 29.15 25.40
CA SER A 377 -14.20 30.14 24.32
C SER A 377 -13.38 29.55 23.17
N GLN A 378 -12.98 30.37 22.20
CA GLN A 378 -12.21 29.89 21.05
C GLN A 378 -10.85 29.23 21.43
N GLN A 379 -10.40 29.34 22.70
CA GLN A 379 -9.25 28.63 23.26
C GLN A 379 -9.67 27.54 24.26
N GLU A 380 -9.10 26.34 24.13
CA GLU A 380 -9.30 25.25 25.11
C GLU A 380 -8.40 25.46 26.33
N HIS A 381 -9.00 25.40 27.52
CA HIS A 381 -8.28 25.41 28.80
C HIS A 381 -8.37 24.04 29.47
N GLU A 382 -7.25 23.55 30.04
CA GLU A 382 -7.18 22.25 30.73
C GLU A 382 -8.16 22.17 31.92
N ILE A 383 -8.41 23.30 32.58
CA ILE A 383 -9.33 23.39 33.71
C ILE A 383 -10.77 22.98 33.35
N GLU A 384 -11.20 23.25 32.11
CA GLU A 384 -12.51 22.81 31.62
C GLU A 384 -12.57 21.28 31.54
N LEU A 385 -11.52 20.66 30.98
CA LEU A 385 -11.41 19.21 30.89
C LEU A 385 -11.39 18.58 32.29
N TYR A 386 -10.64 19.15 33.22
CA TYR A 386 -10.58 18.68 34.61
C TYR A 386 -11.97 18.73 35.27
N ALA A 387 -12.68 19.85 35.13
CA ALA A 387 -14.05 19.97 35.65
C ALA A 387 -15.01 18.96 35.00
N LEU A 388 -14.90 18.71 33.69
CA LEU A 388 -15.71 17.70 33.01
C LEU A 388 -15.43 16.29 33.54
N VAL A 389 -14.16 15.95 33.76
CA VAL A 389 -13.73 14.65 34.26
C VAL A 389 -14.20 14.43 35.70
N ILE A 390 -14.04 15.42 36.58
CA ILE A 390 -14.51 15.35 37.97
C ILE A 390 -16.04 15.23 38.00
N SER A 391 -16.75 16.01 37.17
CA SER A 391 -18.20 15.89 37.05
C SER A 391 -18.63 14.50 36.59
N ALA A 392 -17.91 13.88 35.65
CA ALA A 392 -18.16 12.51 35.21
C ALA A 392 -17.85 11.50 36.32
N ALA A 393 -16.78 11.71 37.11
CA ALA A 393 -16.44 10.86 38.25
C ALA A 393 -17.54 10.87 39.32
N LEU A 394 -18.08 12.06 39.63
CA LEU A 394 -19.18 12.24 40.58
C LEU A 394 -20.48 11.58 40.09
N ARG A 395 -20.78 11.66 38.80
CA ARG A 395 -22.06 11.18 38.19
C ARG A 395 -22.04 9.75 37.67
N GLY A 396 -20.85 9.17 37.48
CA GLY A 396 -20.64 7.94 36.73
C GLY A 396 -21.23 6.69 37.39
N ILE A 397 -22.04 5.92 36.67
CA ILE A 397 -22.59 4.64 37.13
C ILE A 397 -22.19 3.49 36.20
N ASP A 398 -22.08 2.28 36.75
CA ASP A 398 -21.85 1.06 35.97
C ASP A 398 -23.17 0.67 35.25
N PRO A 399 -23.13 0.27 33.96
CA PRO A 399 -24.29 -0.20 33.20
C PRO A 399 -25.14 -1.28 33.89
N LYS A 400 -24.51 -2.10 34.76
CA LYS A 400 -25.15 -3.20 35.49
C LYS A 400 -25.71 -2.76 36.85
N THR A 401 -25.42 -1.54 37.32
CA THR A 401 -25.89 -1.02 38.60
C THR A 401 -27.05 -0.05 38.42
N SER A 402 -28.07 -0.14 39.28
CA SER A 402 -29.13 0.88 39.31
C SER A 402 -28.62 2.13 40.02
N PHE A 403 -28.92 3.29 39.44
CA PHE A 403 -28.66 4.59 40.06
C PHE A 403 -29.18 4.65 41.51
N SER A 404 -28.32 5.12 42.42
CA SER A 404 -28.68 5.31 43.83
C SER A 404 -28.21 6.69 44.28
N GLU A 405 -29.16 7.51 44.70
CA GLU A 405 -28.91 8.84 45.29
C GLU A 405 -27.93 8.79 46.47
N LYS A 406 -27.90 7.67 47.18
CA LYS A 406 -26.94 7.42 48.25
C LYS A 406 -25.49 7.40 47.75
N LEU A 407 -25.25 6.86 46.56
CA LEU A 407 -23.91 6.77 45.97
C LEU A 407 -23.38 8.16 45.61
N LEU A 408 -24.19 8.99 44.94
CA LEU A 408 -23.79 10.36 44.58
C LEU A 408 -23.46 11.22 45.81
N ASN A 409 -24.29 11.12 46.85
CA ASN A 409 -24.07 11.86 48.09
C ASN A 409 -22.79 11.39 48.79
N GLN A 410 -22.51 10.08 48.78
CA GLN A 410 -21.28 9.52 49.33
C GLN A 410 -20.04 10.07 48.60
N ARG A 411 -20.04 10.10 47.27
CA ARG A 411 -18.90 10.61 46.48
C ARG A 411 -18.64 12.09 46.70
N THR A 412 -19.72 12.86 46.78
CA THR A 412 -19.68 14.30 47.09
C THR A 412 -19.08 14.54 48.48
N GLN A 413 -19.50 13.76 49.48
CA GLN A 413 -18.94 13.83 50.84
C GLN A 413 -17.47 13.40 50.87
N GLN A 414 -17.09 12.35 50.14
CA GLN A 414 -15.71 11.89 50.05
C GLN A 414 -14.79 12.97 49.45
N LEU A 415 -15.23 13.63 48.38
CA LEU A 415 -14.47 14.74 47.78
C LEU A 415 -14.24 15.87 48.81
N LEU A 416 -15.31 16.33 49.47
CA LEU A 416 -15.23 17.40 50.48
C LEU A 416 -14.41 17.03 51.73
N GLN A 417 -14.38 15.74 52.10
CA GLN A 417 -13.60 15.27 53.25
C GLN A 417 -12.10 15.20 52.95
N ASN A 418 -11.73 14.80 51.74
CA ASN A 418 -10.32 14.65 51.35
C ASN A 418 -9.73 15.98 50.86
N TYR A 419 -10.55 16.89 50.37
CA TYR A 419 -10.15 18.21 49.87
C TYR A 419 -10.95 19.32 50.57
N PRO A 420 -10.67 19.59 51.87
CA PRO A 420 -11.40 20.57 52.67
C PRO A 420 -11.33 22.00 52.11
N GLU A 421 -10.33 22.33 51.30
CA GLU A 421 -10.20 23.60 50.60
C GLU A 421 -11.40 23.89 49.68
N ILE A 422 -11.99 22.83 49.09
CA ILE A 422 -13.20 22.95 48.28
C ILE A 422 -14.37 23.43 49.13
N ALA A 423 -14.50 22.91 50.36
CA ALA A 423 -15.57 23.29 51.27
C ALA A 423 -15.45 24.76 51.73
N VAL A 424 -14.21 25.23 51.93
CA VAL A 424 -13.93 26.64 52.28
C VAL A 424 -14.31 27.56 51.12
N LYS A 425 -13.81 27.28 49.89
CA LYS A 425 -14.17 28.05 48.69
C LYS A 425 -15.68 28.04 48.45
N LEU A 426 -16.33 26.90 48.66
CA LEU A 426 -17.77 26.76 48.50
C LEU A 426 -18.55 27.67 49.48
N GLN A 427 -18.13 27.76 50.74
CA GLN A 427 -18.75 28.67 51.72
C GLN A 427 -18.52 30.14 51.39
N GLU A 428 -17.33 30.49 50.92
CA GLU A 428 -16.99 31.85 50.49
C GLU A 428 -17.83 32.30 49.29
N GLU A 429 -18.04 31.40 48.33
CA GLU A 429 -18.74 31.69 47.07
C GLU A 429 -20.27 31.63 47.17
N LEU A 430 -20.82 30.75 48.00
CA LEU A 430 -22.28 30.57 48.17
C LEU A 430 -22.89 31.43 49.28
N GLY A 431 -22.08 32.19 50.03
CA GLY A 431 -22.57 33.20 50.97
C GLY A 431 -23.48 32.67 52.08
N GLY A 432 -23.21 31.44 52.56
CA GLY A 432 -23.97 30.79 53.64
C GLY A 432 -25.15 29.93 53.19
N ILE A 433 -25.31 29.67 51.88
CA ILE A 433 -26.27 28.70 51.35
C ILE A 433 -25.67 27.29 51.41
N GLU A 434 -26.42 26.34 51.96
CA GLU A 434 -25.99 24.95 52.07
C GLU A 434 -26.00 24.28 50.70
N LEU A 435 -24.99 23.46 50.40
CA LEU A 435 -24.90 22.74 49.14
C LEU A 435 -26.15 21.87 48.89
N SER A 436 -26.74 21.32 49.95
CA SER A 436 -27.95 20.49 49.90
C SER A 436 -29.18 21.22 49.37
N ASP A 437 -29.18 22.55 49.36
CA ASP A 437 -30.30 23.38 48.89
C ASP A 437 -30.32 23.52 47.37
N LEU A 438 -29.23 23.17 46.67
CA LEU A 438 -29.14 23.18 45.21
C LEU A 438 -29.62 21.87 44.60
N GLN A 439 -30.03 21.87 43.32
CA GLN A 439 -30.28 20.63 42.59
C GLN A 439 -28.99 19.85 42.36
N LYS A 440 -29.07 18.52 42.33
CA LYS A 440 -27.90 17.62 42.25
C LYS A 440 -26.94 17.93 41.10
N ASP A 441 -27.48 18.14 39.90
CA ASP A 441 -26.66 18.49 38.73
C ASP A 441 -25.85 19.76 38.98
N THR A 442 -26.49 20.77 39.61
CA THR A 442 -25.87 22.04 40.01
C THR A 442 -24.81 21.80 41.09
N GLN A 443 -25.09 21.01 42.13
CA GLN A 443 -24.13 20.69 43.19
C GLN A 443 -22.85 20.10 42.62
N GLN A 444 -22.98 19.08 41.76
CA GLN A 444 -21.85 18.38 41.17
C GLN A 444 -21.07 19.26 40.19
N ALA A 445 -21.75 20.10 39.41
CA ALA A 445 -21.09 21.05 38.52
C ALA A 445 -20.28 22.08 39.31
N VAL A 446 -20.85 22.64 40.39
CA VAL A 446 -20.15 23.60 41.25
C VAL A 446 -18.94 22.98 41.93
N LEU A 447 -19.09 21.78 42.47
CA LEU A 447 -17.98 21.05 43.06
C LEU A 447 -16.89 20.75 42.05
N ALA A 448 -17.25 20.30 40.85
CA ALA A 448 -16.29 20.00 39.81
C ALA A 448 -15.51 21.25 39.34
N MET A 449 -16.18 22.40 39.22
CA MET A 449 -15.53 23.68 38.92
C MET A 449 -14.53 24.07 40.01
N LEU A 450 -14.93 24.06 41.29
CA LEU A 450 -14.04 24.42 42.40
C LEU A 450 -12.89 23.43 42.58
N ALA A 451 -13.15 22.14 42.38
CA ALA A 451 -12.16 21.08 42.46
C ALA A 451 -11.10 21.20 41.35
N SER A 452 -11.52 21.60 40.13
CA SER A 452 -10.60 21.79 39.00
C SER A 452 -9.56 22.89 39.22
N GLU A 453 -9.85 23.85 40.11
CA GLU A 453 -8.91 24.93 40.48
C GLU A 453 -7.81 24.47 41.45
N LEU A 454 -7.87 23.25 41.96
CA LEU A 454 -6.88 22.67 42.88
C LEU A 454 -5.93 21.69 42.17
N ILE A 455 -6.07 21.52 40.86
CA ILE A 455 -5.33 20.55 40.07
C ILE A 455 -4.22 21.28 39.32
N ASP A 456 -2.96 20.94 39.64
CA ASP A 456 -1.80 21.49 38.95
C ASP A 456 -1.37 20.58 37.77
N ASP A 457 -1.58 19.26 37.89
CA ASP A 457 -1.23 18.29 36.86
C ASP A 457 -2.19 17.08 36.76
N GLN A 458 -1.89 16.13 35.87
CA GLN A 458 -2.72 14.95 35.67
C GLN A 458 -2.69 13.99 36.88
N ASP A 459 -1.59 13.91 37.64
CA ASP A 459 -1.49 13.01 38.79
C ASP A 459 -2.45 13.47 39.91
N ASP A 460 -2.57 14.78 40.11
CA ASP A 460 -3.57 15.39 41.01
C ASP A 460 -5.01 15.04 40.57
N LEU A 461 -5.29 15.14 39.27
CA LEU A 461 -6.58 14.77 38.72
C LEU A 461 -6.89 13.28 38.95
N GLU A 462 -5.93 12.40 38.70
CA GLU A 462 -6.10 10.96 38.89
C GLU A 462 -6.35 10.59 40.36
N ALA A 463 -5.62 11.23 41.28
CA ALA A 463 -5.83 11.07 42.72
C ALA A 463 -7.23 11.53 43.15
N MET A 464 -7.70 12.66 42.60
CA MET A 464 -9.03 13.19 42.91
C MET A 464 -10.15 12.32 42.34
N ILE A 465 -9.97 11.76 41.13
CA ILE A 465 -10.91 10.78 40.55
C ILE A 465 -10.99 9.54 41.44
N ALA A 466 -9.86 9.02 41.92
CA ALA A 466 -9.84 7.84 42.78
C ALA A 466 -10.61 8.08 44.09
N VAL A 467 -10.52 9.29 44.66
CA VAL A 467 -11.33 9.71 45.82
C VAL A 467 -12.83 9.73 45.49
N CYS A 468 -13.20 10.24 44.32
CA CYS A 468 -14.60 10.33 43.91
C CYS A 468 -15.21 8.96 43.56
N GLN A 469 -14.53 8.11 42.79
CA GLN A 469 -15.09 6.84 42.33
C GLN A 469 -15.01 5.74 43.39
N GLY A 470 -13.98 5.77 44.25
CA GLY A 470 -13.63 4.68 45.15
C GLY A 470 -12.96 3.52 44.41
N ASP A 471 -13.24 2.28 44.81
CA ASP A 471 -12.72 1.10 44.13
C ASP A 471 -13.40 0.94 42.75
N PHE A 472 -12.60 1.04 41.69
CA PHE A 472 -13.06 0.72 40.33
C PHE A 472 -13.45 -0.77 40.24
N PRO A 473 -14.37 -1.14 39.33
CA PRO A 473 -14.78 -2.53 39.16
C PRO A 473 -13.58 -3.44 38.92
N VAL A 474 -13.49 -4.52 39.71
CA VAL A 474 -12.42 -5.53 39.61
C VAL A 474 -12.45 -6.16 38.23
N ASP A 475 -11.26 -6.39 37.66
CA ASP A 475 -11.10 -7.01 36.35
C ASP A 475 -11.94 -8.30 36.24
N GLU A 476 -12.89 -8.33 35.29
CA GLU A 476 -13.45 -9.61 34.83
C GLU A 476 -12.27 -10.48 34.36
N ALA A 477 -12.33 -11.79 34.66
CA ALA A 477 -11.25 -12.75 34.46
C ALA A 477 -10.39 -12.42 33.22
N THR A 478 -9.11 -12.14 33.45
CA THR A 478 -8.16 -11.75 32.40
C THR A 478 -8.30 -12.67 31.19
N ASP A 479 -8.58 -12.10 30.02
CA ASP A 479 -8.72 -12.86 28.77
C ASP A 479 -7.42 -13.62 28.50
N GLU A 480 -7.48 -14.94 28.68
CA GLU A 480 -6.33 -15.84 28.57
C GLU A 480 -5.68 -15.74 27.17
N GLY A 481 -6.49 -15.44 26.15
CA GLY A 481 -6.01 -15.20 24.79
C GLY A 481 -5.18 -13.93 24.68
N ILE A 482 -5.65 -12.82 25.27
CA ILE A 482 -4.89 -11.56 25.31
C ILE A 482 -3.59 -11.74 26.09
N ASN A 483 -3.65 -12.35 27.28
CA ASN A 483 -2.46 -12.60 28.09
C ASN A 483 -1.41 -13.45 27.35
N THR A 484 -1.86 -14.47 26.62
CA THR A 484 -0.97 -15.31 25.80
C THR A 484 -0.33 -14.50 24.68
N ILE A 485 -1.10 -13.65 23.98
CA ILE A 485 -0.57 -12.76 22.94
C ILE A 485 0.49 -11.81 23.51
N ILE A 486 0.17 -11.10 24.60
CA ILE A 486 1.09 -10.15 25.24
C ILE A 486 2.36 -10.86 25.71
N THR A 487 2.24 -12.03 26.34
CA THR A 487 3.40 -12.83 26.78
C THR A 487 4.30 -13.24 25.62
N GLN A 488 3.72 -13.63 24.49
CA GLN A 488 4.48 -14.00 23.29
C GLN A 488 5.21 -12.80 22.67
N LEU A 489 4.62 -11.60 22.71
CA LEU A 489 5.24 -10.38 22.20
C LEU A 489 6.32 -9.84 23.14
N THR A 490 6.11 -9.88 24.46
CA THR A 490 7.10 -9.44 25.46
C THR A 490 8.33 -10.37 25.48
N ALA A 491 8.14 -11.67 25.26
CA ALA A 491 9.24 -12.64 25.13
C ALA A 491 10.16 -12.32 23.94
N GLN A 492 9.61 -11.84 22.82
CA GLN A 492 10.40 -11.43 21.64
C GLN A 492 11.29 -10.21 21.91
N CYS A 493 11.00 -9.45 22.98
CA CYS A 493 11.81 -8.33 23.44
C CYS A 493 12.76 -8.67 24.59
N GLY A 494 12.79 -9.93 25.05
CA GLY A 494 13.57 -10.35 26.22
C GLY A 494 13.05 -9.80 27.56
N LEU A 495 11.80 -9.34 27.61
CA LEU A 495 11.19 -8.79 28.83
C LEU A 495 10.49 -9.85 29.69
N ALA A 496 10.10 -10.97 29.09
CA ALA A 496 9.64 -12.15 29.81
C ALA A 496 10.80 -13.15 29.92
N GLN A 497 10.91 -13.85 31.06
CA GLN A 497 11.78 -15.03 31.11
C GLN A 497 11.29 -16.00 30.03
N PRO A 498 12.19 -16.59 29.21
CA PRO A 498 11.78 -17.72 28.39
C PRO A 498 11.23 -18.74 29.38
N ALA A 499 9.93 -19.02 29.30
CA ALA A 499 9.46 -20.26 29.89
C ALA A 499 10.40 -21.35 29.36
N ASP A 500 10.77 -22.34 30.18
CA ASP A 500 11.52 -23.55 29.81
C ASP A 500 10.80 -24.40 28.73
N ASN A 501 10.00 -23.78 27.90
CA ASN A 501 9.39 -24.32 26.71
C ASN A 501 10.50 -24.40 25.66
N GLU A 502 11.10 -25.57 25.54
CA GLU A 502 11.55 -26.06 24.25
C GLU A 502 10.40 -25.87 23.23
N TRP A 503 10.43 -24.77 22.49
CA TRP A 503 9.52 -24.52 21.36
C TRP A 503 9.96 -25.40 20.18
N LEU A 504 9.82 -26.71 20.34
CA LEU A 504 9.85 -27.72 19.28
C LEU A 504 9.15 -28.97 19.85
N TYR A 505 7.86 -29.11 19.54
CA TYR A 505 7.11 -30.39 19.67
C TYR A 505 6.90 -30.99 21.07
N ALA A 506 6.97 -30.23 22.17
CA ALA A 506 6.59 -30.77 23.48
C ALA A 506 5.06 -31.00 23.58
N THR A 507 4.64 -32.26 23.74
CA THR A 507 3.24 -32.64 24.01
C THR A 507 2.79 -32.18 25.39
N ALA A 508 1.66 -31.48 25.50
CA ALA A 508 1.10 -31.16 26.80
C ALA A 508 0.65 -32.45 27.53
N PRO A 509 0.75 -32.53 28.87
CA PRO A 509 0.53 -33.77 29.62
C PRO A 509 -0.87 -34.38 29.48
N LYS A 510 -1.85 -33.62 28.98
CA LYS A 510 -3.26 -34.04 28.77
C LYS A 510 -3.92 -33.39 27.53
N ALA A 511 -3.15 -32.83 26.60
CA ALA A 511 -3.64 -31.83 25.64
C ALA A 511 -2.87 -31.88 24.30
N GLY A 512 -3.54 -31.61 23.18
CA GLY A 512 -2.97 -31.71 21.84
C GLY A 512 -2.19 -30.46 21.40
N THR A 513 -2.00 -30.29 20.09
CA THR A 513 -1.38 -29.09 19.50
C THR A 513 -2.42 -28.25 18.80
N CYS A 514 -2.33 -26.93 18.99
CA CYS A 514 -3.18 -25.96 18.32
C CYS A 514 -3.12 -26.17 16.81
N VAL A 515 -4.27 -26.32 16.15
CA VAL A 515 -4.30 -26.57 14.71
C VAL A 515 -3.86 -25.38 13.85
N ILE A 516 -3.79 -24.17 14.41
CA ILE A 516 -3.36 -22.93 13.73
C ILE A 516 -1.87 -22.69 13.94
N CYS A 517 -1.43 -22.49 15.19
CA CYS A 517 -0.04 -22.12 15.48
C CYS A 517 0.84 -23.28 15.93
N SER A 518 0.29 -24.48 16.12
CA SER A 518 0.99 -25.68 16.62
C SER A 518 1.51 -25.56 18.06
N ALA A 519 1.18 -24.50 18.80
CA ALA A 519 1.45 -24.39 20.24
C ALA A 519 0.68 -25.46 21.04
N PRO A 520 1.16 -25.89 22.21
CA PRO A 520 0.40 -26.75 23.10
C PRO A 520 -0.99 -26.16 23.41
N ALA A 521 -2.04 -26.98 23.36
CA ALA A 521 -3.42 -26.53 23.53
C ALA A 521 -4.30 -27.61 24.14
N ASP A 522 -5.09 -27.24 25.14
CA ASP A 522 -6.01 -28.11 25.88
C ASP A 522 -7.49 -27.89 25.52
N THR A 523 -7.81 -26.77 24.88
CA THR A 523 -9.16 -26.44 24.45
C THR A 523 -9.56 -27.27 23.23
N GLU A 524 -10.35 -28.32 23.47
CA GLU A 524 -10.93 -29.17 22.43
C GLU A 524 -11.99 -28.43 21.60
N ILE A 525 -11.93 -28.61 20.28
CA ILE A 525 -12.98 -28.17 19.35
C ILE A 525 -14.17 -29.15 19.45
N SER A 526 -15.04 -28.93 20.44
CA SER A 526 -16.39 -29.53 20.39
C SER A 526 -17.21 -28.82 19.30
N GLN A 527 -18.12 -29.52 18.62
CA GLN A 527 -18.89 -29.06 17.44
C GLN A 527 -19.62 -27.71 17.55
N LYS A 528 -19.58 -27.03 18.70
CA LYS A 528 -20.05 -25.66 18.93
C LYS A 528 -18.99 -24.84 19.67
N LEU A 529 -17.94 -24.40 18.97
CA LEU A 529 -17.29 -23.17 19.40
C LEU A 529 -18.35 -22.06 19.36
N LYS A 530 -18.51 -21.34 20.48
CA LYS A 530 -19.52 -20.26 20.65
C LYS A 530 -19.30 -19.07 19.69
N THR A 531 -18.22 -19.09 18.92
CA THR A 531 -17.81 -18.06 17.98
C THR A 531 -17.70 -18.68 16.58
N ASN A 532 -18.07 -17.92 15.56
CA ASN A 532 -18.18 -18.31 14.15
C ASN A 532 -16.81 -18.67 13.51
N ILE A 533 -15.94 -19.44 14.17
CA ILE A 533 -14.60 -19.81 13.69
C ILE A 533 -14.77 -20.62 12.40
N LYS A 534 -14.43 -20.00 11.26
CA LYS A 534 -14.65 -20.60 9.94
C LYS A 534 -13.67 -21.75 9.71
N THR A 535 -14.21 -22.86 9.24
CA THR A 535 -13.52 -24.15 9.06
C THR A 535 -12.39 -24.13 8.02
N SER A 536 -12.29 -23.04 7.27
CA SER A 536 -11.35 -22.83 6.19
C SER A 536 -9.99 -22.31 6.67
N ALA A 537 -9.88 -21.62 7.81
CA ALA A 537 -8.69 -20.89 8.27
C ALA A 537 -7.52 -21.73 8.85
N PHE A 538 -7.51 -23.04 8.67
CA PHE A 538 -6.58 -23.94 9.38
C PHE A 538 -5.43 -24.46 8.50
N TYR A 539 -4.26 -23.86 8.68
CA TYR A 539 -2.98 -24.38 8.20
C TYR A 539 -2.00 -24.48 9.37
N ASN A 540 -1.19 -25.53 9.40
CA ASN A 540 -0.01 -25.53 10.27
C ASN A 540 1.06 -24.58 9.69
N GLY A 541 2.07 -24.19 10.49
CA GLY A 541 3.14 -23.28 10.08
C GLY A 541 4.01 -23.74 8.89
N ILE A 542 3.72 -24.91 8.32
CA ILE A 542 4.37 -25.49 7.13
C ILE A 542 3.42 -25.62 5.93
N GLY A 543 2.20 -25.06 6.00
CA GLY A 543 1.28 -24.95 4.86
C GLY A 543 0.43 -26.20 4.57
N HIS A 544 0.42 -27.21 5.45
CA HIS A 544 -0.50 -28.33 5.34
C HIS A 544 -1.88 -27.97 5.92
N ARG A 545 -2.92 -28.18 5.11
CA ARG A 545 -4.31 -28.00 5.52
C ARG A 545 -4.67 -29.04 6.57
N LYS A 546 -4.93 -28.62 7.80
CA LYS A 546 -5.57 -29.48 8.80
C LYS A 546 -7.08 -29.25 8.72
N SER A 547 -7.82 -30.27 8.34
CA SER A 547 -9.29 -30.23 8.40
C SER A 547 -9.71 -30.45 9.85
N ILE A 548 -10.59 -29.59 10.40
CA ILE A 548 -11.27 -29.89 11.67
C ILE A 548 -12.15 -31.14 11.61
N TRP A 549 -12.39 -31.66 10.40
CA TRP A 549 -13.13 -32.88 10.11
C TRP A 549 -12.22 -34.09 9.88
N SER A 550 -10.97 -34.08 10.36
CA SER A 550 -10.13 -35.28 10.30
C SER A 550 -10.84 -36.43 11.01
N GLN A 551 -11.14 -37.50 10.28
CA GLN A 551 -11.98 -38.63 10.70
C GLN A 551 -11.43 -39.47 11.88
N ALA A 552 -10.38 -39.02 12.59
CA ALA A 552 -9.74 -39.82 13.63
C ALA A 552 -9.08 -39.05 14.81
N GLY A 553 -9.26 -37.72 14.97
CA GLY A 553 -8.52 -36.97 16.00
C GLY A 553 -9.29 -35.81 16.63
N ILE A 554 -9.13 -35.65 17.95
CA ILE A 554 -9.55 -34.47 18.71
C ILE A 554 -8.69 -33.28 18.26
N ASN A 555 -9.33 -32.19 17.83
CA ASN A 555 -8.64 -30.97 17.42
C ASN A 555 -8.60 -29.96 18.57
N TYR A 556 -7.50 -29.23 18.70
CA TYR A 556 -7.29 -28.27 19.78
C TYR A 556 -6.99 -26.86 19.25
N LEU A 557 -7.38 -25.82 19.98
CA LEU A 557 -7.04 -24.42 19.72
C LEU A 557 -6.40 -23.79 20.97
N CYS A 558 -5.38 -22.96 20.80
CA CYS A 558 -4.86 -22.19 21.92
C CYS A 558 -5.67 -20.88 22.11
N PRO A 559 -5.76 -20.35 23.33
CA PRO A 559 -6.50 -19.12 23.64
C PRO A 559 -6.13 -17.92 22.74
N ALA A 560 -4.84 -17.73 22.44
CA ALA A 560 -4.38 -16.65 21.55
C ALA A 560 -4.97 -16.73 20.14
N CYS A 561 -5.06 -17.94 19.57
CA CYS A 561 -5.63 -18.13 18.24
C CYS A 561 -7.15 -17.89 18.23
N ILE A 562 -7.85 -18.22 19.33
CA ILE A 562 -9.27 -17.91 19.47
C ILE A 562 -9.46 -16.39 19.45
N LYS A 563 -8.69 -15.66 20.26
CA LYS A 563 -8.78 -14.20 20.33
C LYS A 563 -8.45 -13.52 19.00
N GLN A 564 -7.42 -13.98 18.31
CA GLN A 564 -7.05 -13.50 16.98
C GLN A 564 -8.20 -13.67 15.96
N GLN A 565 -8.88 -14.82 15.98
CA GLN A 565 -10.02 -15.05 15.08
C GLN A 565 -11.22 -14.15 15.42
N GLU A 566 -11.47 -13.90 16.71
CA GLU A 566 -12.49 -12.92 17.15
C GLU A 566 -12.17 -11.51 16.63
N LEU A 567 -10.94 -11.03 16.82
CA LEU A 567 -10.44 -9.75 16.30
C LEU A 567 -10.63 -9.63 14.78
N THR A 568 -10.26 -10.69 14.05
CA THR A 568 -10.38 -10.75 12.59
C THR A 568 -11.85 -10.64 12.15
N GLN A 569 -12.77 -11.37 12.80
CA GLN A 569 -14.19 -11.35 12.44
C GLN A 569 -14.87 -10.03 12.75
N GLN A 570 -14.52 -9.41 13.89
CA GLN A 570 -15.07 -8.11 14.26
C GLN A 570 -14.63 -7.02 13.29
N ARG A 571 -13.37 -7.06 12.81
CA ARG A 571 -12.88 -6.09 11.84
C ARG A 571 -13.27 -6.39 10.40
N TYR A 572 -13.41 -7.66 10.05
CA TYR A 572 -13.63 -8.10 8.68
C TYR A 572 -14.75 -9.15 8.62
N PRO A 573 -16.01 -8.78 8.96
CA PRO A 573 -17.12 -9.72 9.06
C PRO A 573 -17.44 -10.42 7.72
N LYS A 574 -17.03 -9.80 6.60
CA LYS A 574 -17.23 -10.32 5.24
C LYS A 574 -16.24 -11.41 4.83
N LEU A 575 -15.09 -11.57 5.50
CA LEU A 575 -14.12 -12.62 5.17
C LEU A 575 -14.73 -14.01 5.49
N SER A 576 -15.03 -14.77 4.44
CA SER A 576 -15.63 -16.10 4.38
C SER A 576 -14.64 -17.26 4.18
N GLY A 577 -13.45 -16.95 3.71
CA GLY A 577 -12.43 -17.90 3.28
C GLY A 577 -11.12 -17.79 4.06
N LYS A 578 -10.07 -18.42 3.54
CA LYS A 578 -8.73 -18.45 4.14
C LYS A 578 -8.00 -17.14 3.91
N PRO A 579 -7.49 -16.45 4.95
CA PRO A 579 -6.69 -15.26 4.72
C PRO A 579 -5.36 -15.61 4.03
N LEU A 580 -5.04 -14.93 2.93
CA LEU A 580 -3.71 -14.84 2.35
C LEU A 580 -2.88 -13.88 3.21
N LEU A 581 -1.65 -14.28 3.53
CA LEU A 581 -0.71 -13.41 4.22
C LEU A 581 -0.11 -12.45 3.21
N VAL A 582 -0.46 -11.17 3.30
CA VAL A 582 0.08 -10.12 2.43
C VAL A 582 1.19 -9.39 3.18
N ALA A 583 2.43 -9.49 2.71
CA ALA A 583 3.54 -8.68 3.18
C ALA A 583 3.85 -7.57 2.20
N THR A 584 3.71 -6.34 2.67
CA THR A 584 3.91 -5.13 1.89
C THR A 584 4.52 -4.06 2.78
N PRO A 585 5.77 -3.65 2.57
CA PRO A 585 6.34 -2.53 3.33
C PRO A 585 5.68 -1.23 2.90
N PHE A 586 4.71 -0.77 3.67
CA PHE A 586 4.21 0.60 3.59
C PHE A 586 4.72 1.36 4.82
N ARG A 587 5.32 2.55 4.64
CA ARG A 587 5.47 3.50 5.77
C ARG A 587 4.36 4.53 5.65
N GLY A 588 3.37 4.47 6.53
CA GLY A 588 2.60 5.67 6.88
C GLY A 588 3.45 6.47 7.86
N LEU A 589 3.94 7.64 7.44
CA LEU A 589 4.82 8.48 8.26
C LEU A 589 4.02 9.52 9.08
N ILE A 590 2.71 9.59 8.88
CA ILE A 590 1.84 10.68 9.33
C ILE A 590 0.77 10.18 10.29
N SER A 591 0.73 10.82 11.46
CA SER A 591 -0.34 10.70 12.46
C SER A 591 -1.66 11.17 11.89
N ALA A 592 -2.73 10.46 12.20
CA ALA A 592 -4.09 10.93 12.02
C ALA A 592 -4.68 11.36 13.36
N ASN A 593 -5.16 12.60 13.44
CA ASN A 593 -6.39 12.84 14.21
C ASN A 593 -7.58 12.53 13.30
N LEU A 594 -8.54 11.83 13.88
CA LEU A 594 -9.62 11.05 13.28
C LEU A 594 -10.62 11.88 12.45
N GLU A 595 -11.01 11.36 11.27
CA GLU A 595 -12.40 11.40 10.80
C GLU A 595 -12.67 10.27 9.79
N GLU A 596 -13.91 9.77 9.81
CA GLU A 596 -14.37 8.45 9.38
C GLU A 596 -14.26 8.16 7.87
N VAL A 597 -13.40 7.21 7.48
CA VAL A 597 -13.66 6.37 6.28
C VAL A 597 -13.47 4.90 6.65
N GLY A 598 -14.54 4.11 6.52
CA GLY A 598 -14.60 2.71 6.95
C GLY A 598 -13.58 1.80 6.25
N VAL A 599 -12.77 1.11 7.07
CA VAL A 599 -11.74 0.12 6.69
C VAL A 599 -12.33 -1.04 5.85
N GLU A 600 -13.61 -1.35 6.04
CA GLU A 600 -14.29 -2.49 5.40
C GLU A 600 -14.36 -2.42 3.86
N SER A 601 -14.19 -1.24 3.26
CA SER A 601 -14.38 -1.07 1.82
C SER A 601 -13.15 -1.48 1.00
N VAL A 602 -11.95 -1.51 1.58
CA VAL A 602 -10.76 -1.23 0.76
C VAL A 602 -10.29 -2.41 -0.11
N LEU A 603 -10.47 -3.67 0.29
CA LEU A 603 -10.04 -4.82 -0.54
C LEU A 603 -11.15 -5.55 -1.29
N SER A 604 -12.35 -5.67 -0.70
CA SER A 604 -13.49 -6.28 -1.39
C SER A 604 -14.02 -5.42 -2.56
N SER A 605 -13.71 -4.12 -2.57
CA SER A 605 -14.07 -3.18 -3.62
C SER A 605 -12.90 -2.75 -4.52
N TYR A 606 -11.82 -3.55 -4.62
CA TYR A 606 -10.63 -3.26 -5.44
C TYR A 606 -10.93 -3.29 -6.95
N ASP A 607 -11.85 -2.45 -7.40
CA ASP A 607 -11.96 -1.97 -8.77
C ASP A 607 -10.94 -0.85 -8.91
N VAL A 608 -9.70 -1.27 -9.17
CA VAL A 608 -8.54 -0.40 -9.37
C VAL A 608 -8.85 0.72 -10.36
N HIS A 609 -9.80 0.52 -11.27
CA HIS A 609 -10.15 1.53 -12.26
C HIS A 609 -10.88 2.74 -11.66
N LYS A 610 -11.56 2.62 -10.52
CA LYS A 610 -12.37 3.71 -9.93
C LYS A 610 -11.66 4.47 -8.82
N ASN A 611 -10.80 3.80 -8.06
CA ASN A 611 -10.26 4.33 -6.80
C ASN A 611 -8.73 4.37 -6.74
N TRP A 612 -8.02 4.18 -7.87
CA TRP A 612 -6.56 4.12 -7.89
C TRP A 612 -5.86 5.33 -7.25
N GLN A 613 -6.47 6.52 -7.34
CA GLN A 613 -5.91 7.75 -6.77
C GLN A 613 -5.68 7.64 -5.26
N TYR A 614 -6.53 6.92 -4.52
CA TYR A 614 -6.37 6.70 -3.08
C TYR A 614 -5.18 5.81 -2.73
N PHE A 615 -4.70 5.03 -3.70
CA PHE A 615 -3.61 4.05 -3.54
C PHE A 615 -2.29 4.53 -4.11
N LEU A 616 -2.26 5.74 -4.69
CA LEU A 616 -1.00 6.36 -5.08
C LEU A 616 -0.14 6.59 -3.83
N PRO A 617 1.17 6.32 -3.89
CA PRO A 617 1.99 6.32 -2.69
C PRO A 617 2.05 7.69 -2.02
N TRP A 618 2.05 8.80 -2.76
CA TRP A 618 1.97 10.15 -2.21
C TRP A 618 0.63 10.54 -1.59
N ASN A 619 -0.42 9.79 -1.86
CA ASN A 619 -1.69 9.94 -1.14
C ASN A 619 -1.71 8.99 0.07
N MET A 620 -1.17 7.78 -0.06
CA MET A 620 -1.08 6.80 1.03
C MET A 620 -0.14 7.22 2.16
N ASP A 621 1.02 7.82 1.84
CA ASP A 621 1.97 8.32 2.85
C ASP A 621 1.34 9.39 3.75
N LEU A 622 0.28 10.06 3.26
CA LEU A 622 -0.51 11.07 3.97
C LEU A 622 -1.84 10.50 4.52
N ASN A 623 -2.17 9.24 4.25
CA ASN A 623 -3.45 8.64 4.60
C ASN A 623 -3.36 7.84 5.91
N HIS A 624 -4.48 7.84 6.64
CA HIS A 624 -4.62 7.51 8.05
C HIS A 624 -4.87 6.04 8.35
N ARG A 625 -5.18 5.25 7.32
CA ARG A 625 -5.56 3.85 7.47
C ARG A 625 -4.89 3.06 6.36
N TYR A 626 -3.78 2.43 6.70
CA TYR A 626 -3.34 1.31 5.89
C TYR A 626 -4.36 0.20 6.07
N PRO A 627 -5.06 -0.27 5.03
CA PRO A 627 -5.81 -1.51 5.18
C PRO A 627 -4.77 -2.58 5.43
N LEU A 628 -4.77 -3.13 6.64
CA LEU A 628 -4.25 -4.45 6.82
C LEU A 628 -4.92 -5.32 5.75
N SER A 629 -4.10 -5.83 4.85
CA SER A 629 -4.59 -6.43 3.63
C SER A 629 -4.74 -7.93 3.84
N LEU A 630 -5.98 -8.38 4.03
CA LEU A 630 -6.34 -9.80 4.12
C LEU A 630 -7.30 -10.11 2.97
N GLU A 631 -6.93 -11.06 2.12
CA GLU A 631 -7.80 -11.57 1.05
C GLU A 631 -8.05 -13.06 1.23
N GLU A 632 -9.12 -13.57 0.64
CA GLU A 632 -9.41 -15.00 0.67
C GLU A 632 -8.61 -15.76 -0.39
N GLU A 633 -8.08 -16.92 -0.02
CA GLU A 633 -7.54 -17.90 -0.97
C GLU A 633 -8.62 -18.28 -1.98
N GLN A 634 -8.39 -17.94 -3.26
CA GLN A 634 -9.32 -18.26 -4.34
C GLN A 634 -9.13 -19.71 -4.77
N SER A 635 -10.22 -20.48 -4.86
CA SER A 635 -10.16 -21.89 -5.29
C SER A 635 -10.31 -22.09 -6.79
N GLU A 636 -11.05 -21.21 -7.47
CA GLU A 636 -11.29 -21.33 -8.90
C GLU A 636 -10.15 -20.68 -9.70
N PHE A 637 -9.69 -21.37 -10.76
CA PHE A 637 -8.57 -20.89 -11.58
C PHE A 637 -8.79 -19.46 -12.11
N GLN A 638 -10.00 -19.15 -12.57
CA GLN A 638 -10.31 -17.80 -13.06
C GLN A 638 -10.22 -16.74 -11.96
N GLU A 639 -10.70 -17.04 -10.76
CA GLU A 639 -10.62 -16.12 -9.63
C GLU A 639 -9.19 -15.98 -9.09
N GLN A 640 -8.37 -17.04 -9.15
CA GLN A 640 -6.93 -16.96 -8.85
C GLN A 640 -6.21 -16.02 -9.82
N VAL A 641 -6.49 -16.12 -11.13
CA VAL A 641 -5.89 -15.22 -12.14
C VAL A 641 -6.36 -13.77 -11.93
N LYS A 642 -7.64 -13.55 -11.60
CA LYS A 642 -8.16 -12.23 -11.26
C LYS A 642 -7.52 -11.67 -9.98
N ALA A 643 -7.32 -12.47 -8.95
CA ALA A 643 -6.62 -12.07 -7.73
C ALA A 643 -5.18 -11.67 -8.06
N LEU A 644 -4.45 -12.49 -8.79
CA LEU A 644 -3.09 -12.19 -9.22
C LEU A 644 -3.01 -10.89 -10.05
N TYR A 645 -3.92 -10.68 -11.00
CA TYR A 645 -4.00 -9.42 -11.76
C TYR A 645 -4.23 -8.22 -10.84
N ARG A 646 -5.17 -8.31 -9.90
CA ARG A 646 -5.46 -7.24 -8.93
C ARG A 646 -4.22 -6.92 -8.07
N TRP A 647 -3.51 -7.93 -7.58
CA TRP A 647 -2.31 -7.75 -6.76
C TRP A 647 -1.10 -7.23 -7.55
N ALA A 648 -0.92 -7.68 -8.79
CA ALA A 648 0.10 -7.12 -9.67
C ALA A 648 -0.16 -5.63 -9.93
N LYS A 649 -1.44 -5.26 -10.16
CA LYS A 649 -1.84 -3.87 -10.35
C LYS A 649 -1.74 -3.04 -9.05
N PHE A 650 -2.03 -3.64 -7.90
CA PHE A 650 -1.80 -3.03 -6.58
C PHE A 650 -0.31 -2.72 -6.39
N ALA A 651 0.58 -3.67 -6.63
CA ALA A 651 2.03 -3.49 -6.51
C ALA A 651 2.57 -2.38 -7.45
N LEU A 652 1.96 -2.26 -8.63
CA LEU A 652 2.27 -1.21 -9.60
C LEU A 652 1.85 0.17 -9.08
N ILE A 653 0.58 0.32 -8.69
CA ILE A 653 0.00 1.61 -8.29
C ILE A 653 0.61 2.15 -7.02
N THR A 654 0.82 1.26 -6.05
CA THR A 654 1.31 1.65 -4.73
C THR A 654 2.81 1.90 -4.73
N GLY A 655 3.54 1.49 -5.76
CA GLY A 655 4.98 1.65 -5.81
C GLY A 655 5.75 0.85 -4.74
N ASN A 656 5.07 -0.02 -3.98
CA ASN A 656 5.65 -0.82 -2.90
C ASN A 656 5.72 -2.30 -3.25
N ALA A 657 6.59 -3.03 -2.57
CA ALA A 657 6.65 -4.48 -2.72
C ALA A 657 5.35 -5.12 -2.19
N THR A 658 4.87 -6.15 -2.87
CA THR A 658 3.64 -6.88 -2.52
C THR A 658 3.89 -8.37 -2.63
N HIS A 659 3.91 -9.06 -1.50
CA HIS A 659 4.20 -10.48 -1.43
C HIS A 659 3.05 -11.24 -0.79
N LEU A 660 2.53 -12.24 -1.48
CA LEU A 660 1.42 -13.06 -1.03
C LEU A 660 1.91 -14.46 -0.66
N PHE A 661 1.76 -14.82 0.61
CA PHE A 661 2.19 -16.10 1.17
C PHE A 661 0.99 -16.95 1.62
N ILE A 662 1.18 -18.27 1.53
CA ILE A 662 0.21 -19.28 1.97
C ILE A 662 0.36 -19.57 3.45
N ALA A 663 1.61 -19.67 3.90
CA ALA A 663 1.95 -20.25 5.20
C ALA A 663 2.85 -19.34 6.02
N ALA A 664 3.98 -18.95 5.44
CA ALA A 664 4.99 -18.18 6.13
C ALA A 664 5.62 -17.16 5.19
N GLN A 665 5.72 -15.94 5.67
CA GLN A 665 6.47 -14.88 5.02
C GLN A 665 7.95 -15.25 4.95
N ARG A 666 8.57 -14.96 3.81
CA ARG A 666 9.99 -15.13 3.55
C ARG A 666 10.59 -13.79 3.15
N ASP A 667 11.89 -13.64 3.40
CA ASP A 667 12.62 -12.48 2.89
C ASP A 667 12.68 -12.55 1.37
N CYS A 668 12.21 -11.49 0.69
CA CYS A 668 12.08 -11.43 -0.75
C CYS A 668 12.42 -10.02 -1.24
N LYS A 669 13.28 -9.92 -2.25
CA LYS A 669 13.74 -8.62 -2.78
C LYS A 669 12.95 -8.12 -3.97
N ALA A 670 12.03 -8.93 -4.48
CA ALA A 670 11.22 -8.60 -5.64
C ALA A 670 10.09 -7.60 -5.32
N THR A 671 9.56 -6.96 -6.35
CA THR A 671 8.40 -6.07 -6.20
C THR A 671 7.09 -6.85 -6.04
N LEU A 672 6.93 -7.97 -6.73
CA LEU A 672 5.76 -8.83 -6.62
C LEU A 672 6.18 -10.27 -6.35
N LEU A 673 5.53 -10.93 -5.39
CA LEU A 673 5.60 -12.36 -5.17
C LEU A 673 4.19 -12.88 -4.98
N PHE A 674 3.87 -13.98 -5.65
CA PHE A 674 2.60 -14.67 -5.46
C PHE A 674 2.88 -16.17 -5.31
N GLU A 675 2.86 -16.66 -4.07
CA GLU A 675 3.29 -18.03 -3.76
C GLU A 675 2.38 -19.10 -4.41
N GLN A 676 1.08 -18.82 -4.55
CA GLN A 676 0.10 -19.73 -5.19
C GLN A 676 0.00 -19.60 -6.70
N MET A 677 1.10 -19.41 -7.40
CA MET A 677 1.06 -19.25 -8.85
C MET A 677 0.45 -20.49 -9.53
N PRO A 678 -0.65 -20.37 -10.29
CA PRO A 678 -1.18 -21.51 -11.03
C PRO A 678 -0.14 -22.00 -12.05
N PRO A 679 0.09 -23.33 -12.20
CA PRO A 679 1.18 -23.84 -13.05
C PRO A 679 1.16 -23.36 -14.51
N LEU A 680 -0.03 -23.22 -15.10
CA LEU A 680 -0.20 -22.68 -16.45
C LEU A 680 0.26 -21.22 -16.53
N ILE A 681 -0.10 -20.40 -15.54
CA ILE A 681 0.26 -18.98 -15.49
C ILE A 681 1.76 -18.83 -15.25
N ASN A 682 2.34 -19.66 -14.37
CA ASN A 682 3.79 -19.69 -14.15
C ASN A 682 4.53 -19.93 -15.48
N THR A 683 4.07 -20.89 -16.28
CA THR A 683 4.66 -21.20 -17.60
C THR A 683 4.56 -20.00 -18.55
N LEU A 684 3.42 -19.32 -18.58
CA LEU A 684 3.18 -18.18 -19.48
C LEU A 684 3.93 -16.90 -19.09
N LEU A 685 4.36 -16.75 -17.83
CA LEU A 685 5.08 -15.57 -17.33
C LEU A 685 6.58 -15.84 -17.06
N LEU A 686 7.06 -17.06 -17.31
CA LEU A 686 8.39 -17.52 -16.95
C LEU A 686 9.52 -16.72 -17.60
N ASP A 687 9.28 -16.14 -18.78
CA ASP A 687 10.23 -15.26 -19.49
C ASP A 687 10.39 -13.89 -18.84
N LEU A 688 9.48 -13.48 -17.94
CA LEU A 688 9.54 -12.22 -17.20
C LEU A 688 10.19 -12.35 -15.82
N VAL A 689 10.49 -13.57 -15.38
CA VAL A 689 11.16 -13.86 -14.11
C VAL A 689 12.68 -13.80 -14.31
N VAL A 690 13.41 -13.26 -13.33
CA VAL A 690 14.87 -13.23 -13.35
C VAL A 690 15.43 -14.64 -13.11
N LYS A 691 16.30 -15.10 -14.00
CA LYS A 691 16.91 -16.43 -13.96
C LYS A 691 18.40 -16.37 -13.61
N THR A 692 18.93 -17.49 -13.15
CA THR A 692 20.38 -17.65 -12.92
C THR A 692 21.18 -17.40 -14.20
N GLU A 693 20.61 -17.73 -15.36
CA GLU A 693 21.18 -17.47 -16.69
C GLU A 693 21.40 -15.96 -16.94
N ASP A 694 20.54 -15.09 -16.41
CA ASP A 694 20.67 -13.64 -16.56
C ASP A 694 21.91 -13.11 -15.83
N ILE A 695 22.24 -13.68 -14.66
CA ILE A 695 23.50 -13.38 -13.95
C ILE A 695 24.70 -13.83 -14.80
N ALA A 696 24.59 -15.01 -15.43
CA ALA A 696 25.64 -15.55 -16.28
C ALA A 696 25.84 -14.72 -17.56
N ALA A 697 24.79 -14.04 -18.03
CA ALA A 697 24.84 -13.14 -19.19
C ALA A 697 25.34 -11.72 -18.86
N LEU A 698 25.59 -11.38 -17.60
CA LEU A 698 26.06 -10.04 -17.21
C LEU A 698 27.38 -9.64 -17.91
N PRO A 699 27.55 -8.35 -18.27
CA PRO A 699 28.82 -7.83 -18.76
C PRO A 699 29.97 -8.07 -17.77
N ALA A 700 31.18 -8.33 -18.30
CA ALA A 700 32.36 -8.65 -17.48
C ALA A 700 32.67 -7.56 -16.45
N GLU A 701 32.51 -6.29 -16.81
CA GLU A 701 32.73 -5.15 -15.92
C GLU A 701 31.76 -5.12 -14.74
N VAL A 702 30.51 -5.53 -14.96
CA VAL A 702 29.49 -5.62 -13.91
C VAL A 702 29.81 -6.78 -12.97
N LYS A 703 30.18 -7.94 -13.51
CA LYS A 703 30.60 -9.09 -12.69
C LYS A 703 31.81 -8.76 -11.82
N ALA A 704 32.82 -8.09 -12.37
CA ALA A 704 33.99 -7.66 -11.63
C ALA A 704 33.64 -6.72 -10.45
N LYS A 705 32.73 -5.75 -10.67
CA LYS A 705 32.22 -4.87 -9.61
C LYS A 705 31.46 -5.64 -8.53
N LEU A 706 30.59 -6.58 -8.92
CA LEU A 706 29.84 -7.42 -7.97
C LEU A 706 30.76 -8.33 -7.16
N GLN A 707 31.81 -8.87 -7.78
CA GLN A 707 32.78 -9.72 -7.12
C GLN A 707 33.67 -8.94 -6.13
N GLN A 708 34.10 -7.72 -6.50
CA GLN A 708 34.83 -6.82 -5.59
C GLN A 708 34.00 -6.50 -4.34
N ARG A 709 32.67 -6.41 -4.47
CA ARG A 709 31.73 -6.18 -3.36
C ARG A 709 31.29 -7.44 -2.61
N GLN A 710 31.76 -8.63 -3.01
CA GLN A 710 31.34 -9.93 -2.46
C GLN A 710 29.83 -10.20 -2.60
N LEU A 711 29.20 -9.68 -3.66
CA LEU A 711 27.75 -9.78 -3.89
C LEU A 711 27.38 -10.83 -4.93
N LEU A 712 28.32 -11.22 -5.81
CA LEU A 712 28.06 -12.20 -6.86
C LEU A 712 27.65 -13.58 -6.28
N ASP A 713 28.38 -14.07 -5.28
CA ASP A 713 28.06 -15.34 -4.61
C ASP A 713 26.73 -15.29 -3.87
N LYS A 714 26.39 -14.13 -3.26
CA LYS A 714 25.10 -13.93 -2.59
C LYS A 714 23.95 -13.99 -3.58
N LEU A 715 24.09 -13.33 -4.73
CA LEU A 715 23.09 -13.32 -5.80
C LEU A 715 22.80 -14.74 -6.32
N THR A 716 23.85 -15.50 -6.65
CA THR A 716 23.69 -16.88 -7.16
C THR A 716 23.02 -17.80 -6.15
N ARG A 717 23.22 -17.58 -4.84
CA ARG A 717 22.55 -18.37 -3.79
C ARG A 717 21.11 -17.95 -3.54
N GLN A 718 20.76 -16.67 -3.69
CA GLN A 718 19.42 -16.15 -3.36
C GLN A 718 18.39 -16.34 -4.49
N LEU A 719 18.79 -16.15 -5.75
CA LEU A 719 17.88 -16.20 -6.91
C LEU A 719 17.07 -17.50 -7.07
N PRO A 720 17.63 -18.71 -6.82
CA PRO A 720 16.85 -19.96 -6.89
C PRO A 720 15.65 -20.00 -5.93
N TYR A 721 15.65 -19.19 -4.87
CA TYR A 721 14.58 -19.10 -3.87
C TYR A 721 13.55 -18.00 -4.20
N GLU A 722 13.79 -17.17 -5.22
CA GLU A 722 12.88 -16.11 -5.69
C GLU A 722 12.01 -16.58 -6.88
N GLN A 723 11.55 -17.84 -6.88
CA GLN A 723 10.59 -18.33 -7.89
C GLN A 723 9.24 -17.59 -7.78
N ASN A 724 8.54 -17.40 -8.90
CA ASN A 724 7.27 -16.64 -8.97
C ASN A 724 7.40 -15.19 -8.49
N THR A 725 8.53 -14.56 -8.79
CA THR A 725 8.78 -13.17 -8.42
C THR A 725 9.06 -12.29 -9.63
N TRP A 726 8.67 -11.02 -9.52
CA TRP A 726 8.88 -10.03 -10.57
C TRP A 726 9.47 -8.73 -10.03
N ARG A 727 10.45 -8.21 -10.77
CA ARG A 727 11.03 -6.89 -10.57
C ARG A 727 10.17 -5.83 -11.25
N ARG A 728 10.27 -4.60 -10.78
CA ARG A 728 9.40 -3.47 -11.14
C ARG A 728 9.40 -3.16 -12.63
N ASN A 729 10.58 -3.24 -13.26
CA ASN A 729 10.75 -3.06 -14.69
C ASN A 729 10.02 -4.12 -15.55
N ARG A 730 9.70 -5.29 -14.98
CA ARG A 730 8.90 -6.34 -15.64
C ARG A 730 7.43 -6.30 -15.26
N LEU A 731 7.05 -5.53 -14.24
CA LEU A 731 5.70 -5.54 -13.67
C LEU A 731 4.63 -5.05 -14.65
N ILE A 732 4.94 -4.08 -15.53
CA ILE A 732 4.00 -3.62 -16.57
C ILE A 732 3.63 -4.77 -17.49
N ALA A 733 4.63 -5.45 -18.07
CA ALA A 733 4.41 -6.60 -18.95
C ALA A 733 3.64 -7.74 -18.23
N VAL A 734 3.90 -7.94 -16.94
CA VAL A 734 3.13 -8.88 -16.11
C VAL A 734 1.67 -8.45 -16.01
N VAL A 735 1.39 -7.19 -15.71
CA VAL A 735 0.02 -6.65 -15.60
C VAL A 735 -0.73 -6.73 -16.93
N GLU A 736 -0.08 -6.41 -18.06
CA GLU A 736 -0.66 -6.50 -19.40
C GLU A 736 -1.01 -7.94 -19.78
N ARG A 737 -0.11 -8.89 -19.55
CA ARG A 737 -0.35 -10.31 -19.83
C ARG A 737 -1.42 -10.90 -18.92
N LEU A 738 -1.42 -10.55 -17.64
CA LEU A 738 -2.46 -10.98 -16.70
C LEU A 738 -3.83 -10.40 -17.08
N LYS A 739 -3.89 -9.14 -17.55
CA LYS A 739 -5.11 -8.54 -18.09
C LYS A 739 -5.63 -9.34 -19.29
N LEU A 740 -4.76 -9.66 -20.24
CA LEU A 740 -5.11 -10.52 -21.39
C LEU A 740 -5.68 -11.86 -20.91
N PHE A 741 -5.09 -12.49 -19.89
CA PHE A 741 -5.59 -13.77 -19.37
C PHE A 741 -6.96 -13.64 -18.71
N VAL A 742 -7.17 -12.61 -17.89
CA VAL A 742 -8.47 -12.33 -17.26
C VAL A 742 -9.54 -12.11 -18.33
N ASP A 743 -9.24 -11.32 -19.35
CA ASP A 743 -10.17 -11.00 -20.44
C ASP A 743 -10.48 -12.24 -21.29
N LEU A 744 -9.47 -13.08 -21.62
CA LEU A 744 -9.65 -14.35 -22.31
C LEU A 744 -10.53 -15.32 -21.51
N LEU A 745 -10.31 -15.46 -20.20
CA LEU A 745 -11.09 -16.34 -19.33
C LEU A 745 -12.55 -15.86 -19.16
N GLY A 746 -12.89 -14.66 -19.62
CA GLY A 746 -14.28 -14.20 -19.74
C GLY A 746 -15.06 -14.86 -20.88
N PHE A 747 -14.41 -15.61 -21.76
CA PHE A 747 -15.02 -16.34 -22.88
C PHE A 747 -15.13 -17.83 -22.60
N HIS A 748 -16.12 -18.50 -23.21
CA HIS A 748 -16.37 -19.93 -22.96
C HIS A 748 -15.16 -20.80 -23.32
N GLU A 749 -14.50 -20.53 -24.46
CA GLU A 749 -13.32 -21.28 -24.91
C GLU A 749 -12.00 -20.62 -24.46
N GLY A 750 -12.07 -19.65 -23.53
CA GLY A 750 -10.93 -18.87 -23.06
C GLY A 750 -9.80 -19.69 -22.44
N PHE A 751 -10.13 -20.66 -21.58
CA PHE A 751 -9.13 -21.55 -20.96
C PHE A 751 -8.41 -22.42 -22.00
N GLN A 752 -9.14 -22.86 -23.03
CA GLN A 752 -8.55 -23.63 -24.13
C GLN A 752 -7.59 -22.78 -24.95
N ALA A 753 -7.97 -21.52 -25.26
CA ALA A 753 -7.08 -20.60 -25.95
C ALA A 753 -5.82 -20.34 -25.12
N LEU A 754 -5.98 -20.00 -23.84
CA LEU A 754 -4.89 -19.72 -22.91
C LEU A 754 -3.90 -20.89 -22.75
N SER A 755 -4.41 -22.11 -22.55
CA SER A 755 -3.57 -23.31 -22.40
C SER A 755 -2.76 -23.64 -23.66
N ALA A 756 -3.27 -23.30 -24.84
CA ALA A 756 -2.59 -23.49 -26.11
C ALA A 756 -1.57 -22.39 -26.46
N MET A 757 -1.60 -21.23 -25.80
CA MET A 757 -0.66 -20.13 -26.10
C MET A 757 0.79 -20.49 -25.81
N THR A 758 1.04 -21.37 -24.83
CA THR A 758 2.40 -21.85 -24.50
C THR A 758 3.07 -22.53 -25.70
N GLU A 759 2.29 -23.19 -26.55
CA GLU A 759 2.79 -23.91 -27.73
C GLU A 759 2.60 -23.12 -29.02
N TYR A 760 1.53 -22.36 -29.17
CA TYR A 760 1.14 -21.73 -30.44
C TYR A 760 1.16 -20.19 -30.42
N GLY A 761 1.70 -19.58 -29.36
CA GLY A 761 1.79 -18.13 -29.18
C GLY A 761 0.41 -17.47 -29.30
N TRP A 762 0.29 -16.41 -30.09
CA TRP A 762 -0.97 -15.68 -30.29
C TRP A 762 -2.04 -16.39 -31.12
N TRP A 763 -1.73 -17.47 -31.85
CA TRP A 763 -2.67 -18.11 -32.80
C TRP A 763 -4.00 -18.58 -32.17
N PRO A 764 -4.03 -19.15 -30.95
CA PRO A 764 -5.28 -19.54 -30.29
C PRO A 764 -6.21 -18.36 -29.99
N VAL A 765 -5.67 -17.15 -29.77
CA VAL A 765 -6.47 -15.93 -29.56
C VAL A 765 -7.18 -15.54 -30.86
N ALA A 766 -6.50 -15.66 -32.01
CA ALA A 766 -7.11 -15.43 -33.32
C ALA A 766 -8.24 -16.42 -33.62
N TRP A 767 -8.08 -17.67 -33.17
CA TRP A 767 -9.11 -18.70 -33.29
C TRP A 767 -10.34 -18.39 -32.45
N LEU A 768 -10.15 -17.99 -31.19
CA LEU A 768 -11.24 -17.56 -30.31
C LEU A 768 -12.01 -16.37 -30.92
N ALA A 769 -11.28 -15.38 -31.43
CA ALA A 769 -11.86 -14.19 -32.07
C ALA A 769 -12.76 -14.49 -33.27
N GLN A 770 -12.57 -15.63 -33.96
CA GLN A 770 -13.38 -16.03 -35.12
C GLN A 770 -14.63 -16.84 -34.77
N ARG A 771 -14.76 -17.31 -33.52
CA ARG A 771 -15.87 -18.17 -33.07
C ARG A 771 -16.88 -17.45 -32.20
N GLU A 772 -16.45 -16.41 -31.50
CA GLU A 772 -17.33 -15.69 -30.58
C GLU A 772 -18.36 -14.83 -31.33
N PRO A 773 -19.65 -14.86 -30.93
CA PRO A 773 -20.75 -14.26 -31.67
C PRO A 773 -20.72 -12.72 -31.70
N ASP A 774 -21.39 -12.20 -32.72
CA ASP A 774 -21.35 -10.84 -33.24
C ASP A 774 -22.04 -9.78 -32.35
N SER A 775 -21.61 -9.65 -31.09
CA SER A 775 -21.86 -8.43 -30.33
C SER A 775 -20.74 -7.43 -30.61
N SER A 776 -21.10 -6.23 -31.07
CA SER A 776 -20.15 -5.19 -31.48
C SER A 776 -19.13 -4.82 -30.39
N LEU A 777 -19.52 -4.95 -29.11
CA LEU A 777 -18.65 -4.75 -27.95
C LEU A 777 -17.61 -5.87 -27.76
N LYS A 778 -17.99 -7.15 -27.89
CA LYS A 778 -17.04 -8.27 -27.74
C LYS A 778 -16.04 -8.35 -28.89
N LYS A 779 -16.46 -8.03 -30.13
CA LYS A 779 -15.54 -7.99 -31.29
C LYS A 779 -14.45 -6.92 -31.16
N LYS A 780 -14.77 -5.73 -30.65
CA LYS A 780 -13.77 -4.68 -30.39
C LYS A 780 -12.75 -5.11 -29.33
N SER A 781 -13.23 -5.76 -28.26
CA SER A 781 -12.37 -6.31 -27.21
C SER A 781 -11.46 -7.43 -27.74
N LEU A 782 -12.00 -8.37 -28.53
CA LEU A 782 -11.22 -9.47 -29.11
C LEU A 782 -10.14 -9.01 -30.08
N LYS A 783 -10.39 -7.95 -30.86
CA LYS A 783 -9.35 -7.36 -31.73
C LYS A 783 -8.21 -6.78 -30.89
N PHE A 784 -8.54 -6.00 -29.86
CA PHE A 784 -7.54 -5.41 -28.97
C PHE A 784 -6.70 -6.47 -28.23
N MET A 785 -7.36 -7.53 -27.73
CA MET A 785 -6.65 -8.67 -27.11
C MET A 785 -5.72 -9.38 -28.10
N LEU A 786 -6.11 -9.50 -29.36
CA LEU A 786 -5.28 -10.12 -30.38
C LEU A 786 -4.04 -9.30 -30.69
N ASP A 787 -4.18 -7.98 -30.79
CA ASP A 787 -3.05 -7.07 -31.00
C ASP A 787 -2.04 -7.18 -29.83
N ILE A 788 -2.52 -7.19 -28.57
CA ILE A 788 -1.68 -7.43 -27.38
C ILE A 788 -1.04 -8.82 -27.44
N ALA A 789 -1.80 -9.86 -27.78
CA ALA A 789 -1.26 -11.22 -27.83
C ALA A 789 -0.15 -11.36 -28.87
N GLN A 790 -0.27 -10.69 -30.02
CA GLN A 790 0.76 -10.67 -31.06
C GLN A 790 2.06 -10.03 -30.58
N GLU A 791 1.96 -8.94 -29.82
CA GLU A 791 3.11 -8.24 -29.24
C GLU A 791 3.77 -9.05 -28.11
N GLN A 792 2.96 -9.60 -27.20
CA GLN A 792 3.45 -10.24 -25.98
C GLN A 792 3.84 -11.71 -26.16
N TYR A 793 3.22 -12.41 -27.11
CA TYR A 793 3.45 -13.83 -27.42
C TYR A 793 3.67 -14.05 -28.92
N PRO A 794 4.71 -13.44 -29.50
CA PRO A 794 5.01 -13.61 -30.92
C PRO A 794 5.38 -15.07 -31.20
N MET A 795 4.84 -15.61 -32.28
CA MET A 795 5.37 -16.85 -32.86
C MET A 795 6.56 -16.49 -33.73
N THR A 796 7.71 -17.12 -33.51
CA THR A 796 9.02 -16.84 -34.14
C THR A 796 9.09 -17.03 -35.66
N ASN A 797 7.97 -17.27 -36.34
CA ASN A 797 7.93 -17.70 -37.73
C ASN A 797 7.44 -16.56 -38.65
N SER A 798 8.36 -15.67 -39.06
CA SER A 798 8.14 -14.61 -40.07
C SER A 798 7.56 -15.14 -41.40
N THR A 799 7.69 -16.44 -41.61
CA THR A 799 7.15 -17.19 -42.75
C THR A 799 5.62 -17.18 -42.83
N LEU A 800 4.86 -17.12 -41.72
CA LEU A 800 3.40 -17.06 -41.80
C LEU A 800 2.89 -15.72 -42.35
N THR A 801 3.56 -14.62 -41.97
CA THR A 801 3.29 -13.29 -42.55
C THR A 801 3.63 -13.28 -44.04
N THR A 802 4.79 -13.84 -44.40
CA THR A 802 5.22 -14.00 -45.80
C THR A 802 4.21 -14.83 -46.60
N LEU A 803 3.67 -15.89 -46.01
CA LEU A 803 2.63 -16.72 -46.60
C LEU A 803 1.32 -15.93 -46.83
N ALA A 804 0.92 -15.10 -45.86
CA ALA A 804 -0.25 -14.24 -45.98
C ALA A 804 -0.07 -13.12 -47.04
N GLU A 805 1.15 -12.57 -47.17
CA GLU A 805 1.53 -11.63 -48.23
C GLU A 805 1.48 -12.29 -49.61
N SER A 806 2.05 -13.49 -49.75
CA SER A 806 1.98 -14.25 -50.98
C SER A 806 0.53 -14.62 -51.35
N ALA A 807 -0.32 -14.88 -50.35
CA ALA A 807 -1.75 -15.08 -50.57
C ALA A 807 -2.47 -13.82 -51.04
N ALA A 808 -2.18 -12.66 -50.44
CA ALA A 808 -2.72 -11.36 -50.87
C ALA A 808 -2.32 -11.01 -52.31
N ALA A 809 -1.19 -11.56 -52.78
CA ALA A 809 -0.75 -11.44 -54.16
C ALA A 809 -1.50 -12.36 -55.13
N ILE A 810 -2.29 -13.35 -54.70
CA ILE A 810 -3.05 -14.26 -55.59
C ILE A 810 -4.56 -14.23 -55.36
N GLN A 811 -5.04 -13.82 -54.18
CA GLN A 811 -6.46 -13.77 -53.83
C GLN A 811 -6.93 -12.34 -53.54
N ARG A 812 -8.08 -11.95 -54.08
CA ARG A 812 -8.74 -10.66 -53.82
C ARG A 812 -9.17 -10.57 -52.37
N TYR A 813 -9.09 -9.37 -51.81
CA TYR A 813 -9.61 -9.06 -50.49
C TYR A 813 -11.12 -9.37 -50.41
N PRO A 814 -11.56 -10.37 -49.62
CA PRO A 814 -12.97 -10.78 -49.60
C PRO A 814 -13.84 -9.89 -48.70
N GLY A 815 -13.25 -9.02 -47.86
CA GLY A 815 -13.97 -8.20 -46.87
C GLY A 815 -14.03 -8.84 -45.48
N TRP A 816 -13.98 -8.03 -44.41
CA TRP A 816 -14.00 -8.51 -43.02
C TRP A 816 -15.26 -9.29 -42.64
N GLU A 817 -16.36 -9.07 -43.37
CA GLU A 817 -17.65 -9.77 -43.19
C GLU A 817 -17.74 -11.08 -43.98
N ALA A 818 -16.75 -11.40 -44.83
CA ALA A 818 -16.76 -12.64 -45.60
C ALA A 818 -16.75 -13.89 -44.71
N SER A 819 -17.21 -15.01 -45.29
CA SER A 819 -17.20 -16.30 -44.61
C SER A 819 -15.77 -16.71 -44.23
N ASN A 820 -15.62 -17.49 -43.15
CA ASN A 820 -14.29 -17.99 -42.75
C ASN A 820 -13.68 -18.90 -43.84
N SER A 821 -14.51 -19.58 -44.65
CA SER A 821 -14.04 -20.34 -45.81
C SER A 821 -13.37 -19.46 -46.86
N ASP A 822 -13.92 -18.27 -47.14
CA ASP A 822 -13.32 -17.35 -48.13
C ASP A 822 -12.03 -16.74 -47.60
N LYS A 823 -11.97 -16.44 -46.29
CA LYS A 823 -10.78 -15.88 -45.64
C LYS A 823 -9.61 -16.87 -45.55
N ARG A 824 -9.89 -18.18 -45.55
CA ARG A 824 -8.91 -19.26 -45.39
C ARG A 824 -8.62 -20.02 -46.69
N PHE A 825 -9.23 -19.58 -47.79
CA PHE A 825 -9.40 -20.36 -49.00
C PHE A 825 -8.10 -20.94 -49.57
N CYS A 826 -7.10 -20.10 -49.87
CA CYS A 826 -5.82 -20.57 -50.41
C CYS A 826 -5.11 -21.56 -49.48
N LEU A 827 -5.15 -21.31 -48.18
CA LEU A 827 -4.47 -22.15 -47.19
C LEU A 827 -5.16 -23.52 -47.07
N THR A 828 -6.49 -23.58 -47.09
CA THR A 828 -7.23 -24.85 -47.04
C THR A 828 -6.90 -25.74 -48.24
N LEU A 829 -6.91 -25.18 -49.46
CA LEU A 829 -6.56 -25.93 -50.67
C LEU A 829 -5.11 -26.44 -50.64
N ALA A 830 -4.19 -25.61 -50.16
CA ALA A 830 -2.79 -26.00 -50.06
C ALA A 830 -2.55 -27.12 -49.03
N LEU A 831 -3.23 -27.06 -47.87
CA LEU A 831 -3.21 -28.12 -46.87
C LEU A 831 -3.74 -29.44 -47.42
N GLU A 832 -4.88 -29.43 -48.12
CA GLU A 832 -5.45 -30.63 -48.74
C GLU A 832 -4.48 -31.29 -49.73
N GLN A 833 -3.88 -30.50 -50.63
CA GLN A 833 -2.92 -31.03 -51.61
C GLN A 833 -1.62 -31.52 -50.98
N TYR A 834 -1.16 -30.85 -49.92
CA TYR A 834 0.00 -31.31 -49.16
C TYR A 834 -0.24 -32.62 -48.44
N GLU A 835 -1.40 -32.80 -47.79
CA GLU A 835 -1.77 -34.06 -47.14
C GLU A 835 -1.86 -35.21 -48.16
N ILE A 836 -2.49 -34.97 -49.32
CA ILE A 836 -2.52 -35.94 -50.42
C ILE A 836 -1.09 -36.30 -50.85
N GLY A 837 -0.24 -35.29 -51.08
CA GLY A 837 1.14 -35.48 -51.51
C GLY A 837 1.99 -36.28 -50.53
N VAL A 838 1.90 -35.96 -49.24
CA VAL A 838 2.61 -36.67 -48.17
C VAL A 838 2.10 -38.11 -48.02
N ASN A 839 0.79 -38.33 -48.07
CA ASN A 839 0.19 -39.66 -47.99
C ASN A 839 0.62 -40.56 -49.18
N HIS A 840 0.86 -39.97 -50.34
CA HIS A 840 1.34 -40.66 -51.54
C HIS A 840 2.87 -40.64 -51.69
N GLN A 841 3.62 -40.13 -50.71
CA GLN A 841 5.09 -40.06 -50.71
C GLN A 841 5.67 -39.35 -51.94
N LEU A 842 5.01 -38.29 -52.40
CA LEU A 842 5.47 -37.47 -53.53
C LEU A 842 6.63 -36.57 -53.12
N ASP A 843 7.48 -36.20 -54.08
CA ASP A 843 8.59 -35.28 -53.88
C ASP A 843 8.11 -33.81 -53.80
N LYS A 844 8.98 -32.93 -53.27
CA LYS A 844 8.66 -31.51 -53.05
C LYS A 844 8.12 -30.83 -54.32
N GLU A 845 8.76 -31.04 -55.46
CA GLU A 845 8.44 -30.33 -56.71
C GLU A 845 7.03 -30.72 -57.19
N THR A 846 6.69 -32.01 -57.10
CA THR A 846 5.36 -32.52 -57.45
C THR A 846 4.27 -31.97 -56.51
N ILE A 847 4.52 -31.90 -55.21
CA ILE A 847 3.54 -31.38 -54.24
C ILE A 847 3.29 -29.89 -54.46
N VAL A 848 4.35 -29.10 -54.65
CA VAL A 848 4.26 -27.67 -54.93
C VAL A 848 3.51 -27.41 -56.23
N ALA A 849 3.81 -28.15 -57.30
CA ALA A 849 3.14 -28.02 -58.59
C ALA A 849 1.63 -28.37 -58.48
N ALA A 850 1.27 -29.37 -57.67
CA ALA A 850 -0.13 -29.73 -57.41
C ALA A 850 -0.87 -28.60 -56.67
N ILE A 851 -0.26 -28.02 -55.63
CA ILE A 851 -0.81 -26.86 -54.90
C ILE A 851 -1.03 -25.68 -55.87
N ALA A 852 -0.01 -25.33 -56.65
CA ALA A 852 -0.05 -24.22 -57.58
C ALA A 852 -1.13 -24.39 -58.66
N GLY A 853 -1.25 -25.60 -59.22
CA GLY A 853 -2.24 -25.95 -60.23
C GLY A 853 -3.68 -25.83 -59.71
N VAL A 854 -3.97 -26.40 -58.53
CA VAL A 854 -5.30 -26.33 -57.91
C VAL A 854 -5.68 -24.90 -57.55
N LEU A 855 -4.74 -24.10 -57.02
CA LEU A 855 -4.99 -22.70 -56.70
C LEU A 855 -5.28 -21.88 -57.96
N ALA A 856 -4.48 -22.03 -59.01
CA ALA A 856 -4.66 -21.28 -60.26
C ALA A 856 -6.03 -21.56 -60.88
N ASP A 857 -6.41 -22.83 -61.01
CA ASP A 857 -7.69 -23.24 -61.59
C ASP A 857 -8.87 -22.72 -60.76
N THR A 858 -8.80 -22.87 -59.44
CA THR A 858 -9.96 -22.61 -58.58
C THR A 858 -10.18 -21.12 -58.33
N LEU A 859 -9.10 -20.33 -58.18
CA LEU A 859 -9.19 -18.87 -58.04
C LEU A 859 -9.64 -18.19 -59.34
N LEU A 860 -9.27 -18.74 -60.51
CA LEU A 860 -9.79 -18.28 -61.80
C LEU A 860 -11.28 -18.58 -61.94
N ARG A 861 -11.71 -19.82 -61.67
CA ARG A 861 -13.13 -20.23 -61.77
C ARG A 861 -14.05 -19.46 -60.83
N ARG A 862 -13.56 -19.03 -59.66
CA ARG A 862 -14.33 -18.27 -58.66
C ARG A 862 -14.18 -16.75 -58.80
N GLU A 863 -13.45 -16.25 -59.80
CA GLU A 863 -13.14 -14.84 -59.99
C GLU A 863 -12.48 -14.17 -58.77
N MET A 864 -11.76 -14.96 -57.97
CA MET A 864 -11.16 -14.54 -56.70
C MET A 864 -9.72 -14.05 -56.84
N HIS A 865 -9.15 -13.94 -58.05
CA HIS A 865 -7.73 -13.61 -58.24
C HIS A 865 -7.45 -12.10 -58.40
N THR A 866 -6.30 -11.63 -57.89
CA THR A 866 -5.84 -10.24 -58.05
C THR A 866 -5.25 -10.02 -59.46
N GLY A 867 -5.75 -9.00 -60.17
CA GLY A 867 -5.61 -8.82 -61.62
C GLY A 867 -4.21 -8.98 -62.25
N GLY A 868 -4.20 -9.18 -63.58
CA GLY A 868 -2.99 -9.39 -64.41
C GLY A 868 -2.70 -10.89 -64.66
N ASN A 869 -3.04 -11.39 -65.85
CA ASN A 869 -2.97 -12.82 -66.19
C ASN A 869 -1.54 -13.36 -66.40
N SER A 870 -0.58 -12.55 -66.85
CA SER A 870 0.72 -13.03 -67.33
C SER A 870 1.67 -13.53 -66.23
N GLN A 871 1.45 -13.17 -64.96
CA GLN A 871 2.28 -13.61 -63.82
C GLN A 871 1.49 -14.38 -62.75
N PHE A 872 0.20 -14.66 -62.99
CA PHE A 872 -0.65 -15.32 -61.99
C PHE A 872 -0.20 -16.75 -61.65
N PRO A 873 0.13 -17.64 -62.63
CA PRO A 873 0.63 -18.98 -62.31
C PRO A 873 1.95 -18.96 -61.53
N ALA A 874 2.86 -18.03 -61.83
CA ALA A 874 4.12 -17.89 -61.11
C ALA A 874 3.92 -17.45 -59.65
N ARG A 875 2.93 -16.58 -59.38
CA ARG A 875 2.55 -16.20 -58.01
C ARG A 875 1.93 -17.37 -57.24
N CYS A 876 1.12 -18.21 -57.88
CA CYS A 876 0.59 -19.44 -57.28
C CYS A 876 1.70 -20.46 -56.96
N GLN A 877 2.69 -20.60 -57.85
CA GLN A 877 3.87 -21.42 -57.62
C GLN A 877 4.67 -20.94 -56.41
N ALA A 878 4.97 -19.63 -56.34
CA ALA A 878 5.67 -19.04 -55.20
C ALA A 878 4.92 -19.25 -53.87
N PHE A 879 3.59 -19.10 -53.87
CA PHE A 879 2.78 -19.40 -52.68
C PHE A 879 2.91 -20.88 -52.28
N GLY A 880 2.84 -21.81 -53.24
CA GLY A 880 3.01 -23.24 -52.99
C GLY A 880 4.37 -23.60 -52.39
N GLU A 881 5.44 -22.96 -52.86
CA GLU A 881 6.80 -23.13 -52.32
C GLU A 881 6.90 -22.64 -50.87
N ILE A 882 6.46 -21.40 -50.61
CA ILE A 882 6.46 -20.80 -49.26
C ILE A 882 5.61 -21.64 -48.30
N PHE A 883 4.45 -22.11 -48.75
CA PHE A 883 3.57 -22.95 -47.95
C PHE A 883 4.21 -24.31 -47.63
N TYR A 884 4.79 -24.99 -48.63
CA TYR A 884 5.43 -26.29 -48.43
C TYR A 884 6.58 -26.17 -47.43
N ASP A 885 7.43 -25.16 -47.60
CA ASP A 885 8.57 -24.94 -46.71
C ASP A 885 8.11 -24.59 -45.28
N PHE A 886 7.05 -23.78 -45.14
CA PHE A 886 6.45 -23.48 -43.85
C PHE A 886 5.93 -24.73 -43.13
N VAL A 887 5.09 -25.54 -43.77
CA VAL A 887 4.49 -26.72 -43.13
C VAL A 887 5.53 -27.80 -42.84
N THR A 888 6.51 -28.00 -43.74
CA THR A 888 7.61 -28.95 -43.54
C THR A 888 8.51 -28.54 -42.38
N GLN A 889 8.86 -27.25 -42.30
CA GLN A 889 9.67 -26.76 -41.18
C GLN A 889 8.93 -26.91 -39.84
N PHE A 890 7.61 -26.67 -39.84
CA PHE A 890 6.81 -26.83 -38.64
C PHE A 890 6.66 -28.30 -38.23
N SER A 891 6.48 -29.21 -39.18
CA SER A 891 6.34 -30.65 -38.92
C SER A 891 7.60 -31.29 -38.37
N MET A 892 8.79 -30.77 -38.74
CA MET A 892 10.07 -31.20 -38.17
C MET A 892 10.24 -30.77 -36.71
N GLN A 893 9.58 -29.69 -36.30
CA GLN A 893 9.71 -29.11 -34.96
C GLN A 893 8.59 -29.55 -34.01
N LYS A 894 7.40 -29.85 -34.53
CA LYS A 894 6.17 -30.11 -33.75
C LYS A 894 5.25 -31.13 -34.42
N VAL A 895 4.40 -31.77 -33.62
CA VAL A 895 3.36 -32.68 -34.11
C VAL A 895 2.25 -31.88 -34.79
N ILE A 896 1.97 -32.16 -36.07
CA ILE A 896 0.80 -31.63 -36.77
C ILE A 896 -0.44 -32.36 -36.25
N ASP A 897 -1.21 -31.73 -35.39
CA ASP A 897 -2.47 -32.26 -34.84
C ASP A 897 -3.69 -31.40 -35.28
N PRO A 898 -4.93 -31.82 -34.99
CA PRO A 898 -6.13 -31.02 -35.30
C PRO A 898 -6.21 -29.66 -34.59
N ARG A 899 -5.40 -29.42 -33.54
CA ARG A 899 -5.31 -28.10 -32.89
C ARG A 899 -4.41 -27.18 -33.71
N PHE A 900 -3.27 -27.68 -34.19
CA PHE A 900 -2.38 -26.94 -35.09
C PHE A 900 -3.12 -26.41 -36.31
N GLN A 901 -3.82 -27.28 -37.06
CA GLN A 901 -4.55 -26.85 -38.27
C GLN A 901 -5.58 -25.75 -37.95
N ARG A 902 -6.33 -25.93 -36.86
CA ARG A 902 -7.37 -24.99 -36.44
C ARG A 902 -6.80 -23.61 -36.07
N PHE A 903 -5.70 -23.57 -35.31
CA PHE A 903 -5.06 -22.31 -34.90
C PHE A 903 -4.34 -21.64 -36.06
N LEU A 904 -3.63 -22.42 -36.89
CA LEU A 904 -2.97 -21.94 -38.11
C LEU A 904 -3.97 -21.26 -39.06
N LEU A 905 -5.08 -21.94 -39.36
CA LEU A 905 -6.13 -21.41 -40.23
C LEU A 905 -6.70 -20.08 -39.72
N ALA A 906 -6.87 -19.94 -38.40
CA ALA A 906 -7.37 -18.71 -37.82
C ALA A 906 -6.35 -17.57 -37.88
N ALA A 907 -5.09 -17.84 -37.52
CA ALA A 907 -4.00 -16.88 -37.58
C ALA A 907 -3.74 -16.39 -39.01
N TYR A 908 -3.68 -17.33 -39.97
CA TYR A 908 -3.56 -17.02 -41.40
C TYR A 908 -4.69 -16.12 -41.88
N ALA A 909 -5.95 -16.47 -41.57
CA ALA A 909 -7.10 -15.66 -42.00
C ALA A 909 -7.02 -14.24 -41.45
N HIS A 910 -6.52 -14.06 -40.23
CA HIS A 910 -6.34 -12.73 -39.67
C HIS A 910 -5.27 -11.93 -40.44
N LEU A 911 -4.07 -12.50 -40.63
CA LEU A 911 -2.96 -11.85 -41.34
C LEU A 911 -3.32 -11.56 -42.80
N PHE A 912 -3.88 -12.54 -43.51
CA PHE A 912 -4.33 -12.38 -44.89
C PHE A 912 -5.28 -11.20 -45.05
N MET A 913 -6.22 -11.04 -44.11
CA MET A 913 -7.18 -9.93 -44.13
C MET A 913 -6.55 -8.57 -43.85
N GLN A 914 -5.58 -8.49 -42.93
CA GLN A 914 -4.81 -7.28 -42.68
C GLN A 914 -3.99 -6.88 -43.92
N THR A 915 -3.20 -7.82 -44.45
CA THR A 915 -2.30 -7.61 -45.59
C THR A 915 -3.07 -7.29 -46.87
N SER A 916 -4.13 -8.02 -47.18
CA SER A 916 -4.95 -7.80 -48.36
C SER A 916 -5.69 -6.45 -48.34
N LEU A 917 -6.11 -5.98 -47.16
CA LEU A 917 -6.70 -4.64 -47.00
C LEU A 917 -5.66 -3.55 -47.29
N ALA A 918 -4.43 -3.69 -46.79
CA ALA A 918 -3.33 -2.77 -47.07
C ALA A 918 -3.01 -2.73 -48.58
N HIS A 919 -2.90 -3.88 -49.23
CA HIS A 919 -2.72 -3.98 -50.68
C HIS A 919 -3.88 -3.35 -51.48
N SER A 920 -5.13 -3.59 -51.06
CA SER A 920 -6.31 -3.01 -51.71
C SER A 920 -6.34 -1.48 -51.61
N LYS A 921 -5.98 -0.92 -50.45
CA LYS A 921 -5.83 0.54 -50.27
C LYS A 921 -4.71 1.11 -51.15
N ALA A 922 -3.52 0.50 -51.12
CA ALA A 922 -2.39 0.94 -51.94
C ALA A 922 -2.71 0.90 -53.45
N ASN A 923 -3.46 -0.10 -53.91
CA ASN A 923 -3.90 -0.19 -55.30
C ASN A 923 -4.93 0.90 -55.63
N LYS A 924 -5.90 1.18 -54.74
CA LYS A 924 -6.86 2.28 -54.94
C LYS A 924 -6.16 3.65 -54.98
N GLU A 925 -5.17 3.88 -54.13
CA GLU A 925 -4.35 5.10 -54.14
C GLU A 925 -3.52 5.23 -55.43
N LYS A 926 -2.91 4.13 -55.91
CA LYS A 926 -2.24 4.12 -57.22
C LYS A 926 -3.19 4.43 -58.37
N TYR A 927 -4.40 3.88 -58.36
CA TYR A 927 -5.44 4.19 -59.36
C TYR A 927 -5.93 5.64 -59.28
N ALA A 928 -6.11 6.17 -58.06
CA ALA A 928 -6.49 7.57 -57.86
C ALA A 928 -5.38 8.54 -58.31
N ASN A 929 -4.11 8.21 -58.04
CA ASN A 929 -2.97 9.01 -58.48
C ASN A 929 -2.78 8.95 -60.00
N SER A 930 -2.95 7.79 -60.62
CA SER A 930 -2.86 7.67 -62.09
C SER A 930 -4.06 8.31 -62.80
N GLN A 931 -5.26 8.33 -62.19
CA GLN A 931 -6.38 9.14 -62.68
C GLN A 931 -6.14 10.64 -62.49
N ALA A 932 -5.54 11.07 -61.37
CA ALA A 932 -5.17 12.47 -61.15
C ALA A 932 -4.09 12.94 -62.13
N GLU A 933 -3.12 12.08 -62.48
CA GLU A 933 -2.10 12.35 -63.51
C GLU A 933 -2.72 12.45 -64.91
N LEU A 934 -3.67 11.57 -65.25
CA LEU A 934 -4.44 11.63 -66.50
C LEU A 934 -5.30 12.90 -66.60
N ILE A 935 -5.92 13.34 -65.50
CA ILE A 935 -6.71 14.58 -65.46
C ILE A 935 -5.81 15.83 -65.47
N SER A 936 -4.58 15.74 -64.95
CA SER A 936 -3.59 16.82 -65.01
C SER A 936 -2.87 16.97 -66.35
N THR A 937 -2.96 15.95 -67.22
CA THR A 937 -2.41 15.98 -68.59
C THR A 937 -3.46 16.36 -69.64
N GLU A 938 -4.73 16.50 -69.25
CA GLU A 938 -5.84 16.98 -70.11
C GLU A 938 -6.28 18.45 -69.82
N ASN A 939 -5.61 19.16 -68.90
CA ASN A 939 -5.68 20.62 -68.73
C ASN A 939 -4.33 21.26 -69.06
#